data_AF-A0A836JLC6-F1
#
_entry.id   AF-A0A836JLC6-F1
#
_cell.length_a   1.000
_cell.length_b   1.000
_cell.length_c   1.000
_cell.angle_alpha   90.00
_cell.angle_beta   90.00
_cell.angle_gamma   90.00
#
_symmetry.space_group_name_H-M   'P 1'
#
loop_
_entity.id
_entity.type
_entity.pdbx_description
1 polymer ?
#
loop_
_entity_poly.entity_id
_entity_poly.type
_entity_poly.pdbx_seq_one_letter_code
_entity_poly.pdbx_strand_id
1 'polypeptide(L)'
;VFCLSCKKNNKQDERATESSKYINSFHSSISDGKDAETAILLLQSENKFALLTAIQSLSKYANKSKDNAKILFHLGIVNNVLPVIEHEDIFVRRFAGKLLTEMTVVPDVINDLIESNYIGHFTKLLMREEDIFMQEYLSAVLAKLSEDPYGNALLANHCLNASILFERFQSPDPDIKKHNLEILHNLMHDPIAAHEISKSKKFNFSALYQHFESSYPEIQPLALDVAADLISRNRDDDIQSLFHETNGVKMLLDFLKNDEWNDLHAKALNILRFAAENPVVVDELIESGSIPQILYYIKHMENPKLFIEALRILIHVANTFKGRKILYSHEIIECLIDALRQPIQSDIVEVTCYIIGKMTLFDHAAREFASTETIKTILDLLKKEDLQWSTRHAANLAIKQLLMSNITNCNIFSNIHGPDYLWQMLKHSTEQVPVETCIVSLEVLLAMARHLTFRDTMINFDTIDTICLLLEWRIFSSHLHFYCNIILRNINLLVNEFKIACCKLLSALCLEESGRHYFLKAKGFQRIFAFITDAYSVSVRNATLQLIQAISTDLTVAKFFVENKYLLYMLNNRLSSKTIPLWDTCIEILLKSHLPTKFALTGRLSLHDLTQNGFYVSKTNICPYVNFCYSTQKERLSKNFFQNFLCNFNILSISLSVQYNLDSSILIIHSPATERNIDRNIQYVLSRAKMLAVFVARQMSGVDSAGIRYIDQQLEVHLKQIKKCLETNMIPLGQLRVGSYLERAMLFKAIADRICLPTAFVRGEYGVSWIEIAIPQMENSNEGGLFDARVDENNEDYEKRIMTELLGKSNVFTYQNEHEKEKISLSRNYQSTIYPTKLMKPNFIVDLMDTPGDLIPIGSPRSKIYTILY
;
A
#
# COMPACT_ATOMS: atom_id res chain seq x y z
N VAL A 1 -21.58 46.08 37.47
CA VAL A 1 -21.50 46.97 38.64
C VAL A 1 -20.80 48.25 38.22
N PHE A 2 -21.48 49.41 38.23
CA PHE A 2 -21.02 50.71 38.76
C PHE A 2 -22.09 51.77 38.43
N CYS A 3 -22.45 52.56 39.44
CA CYS A 3 -23.49 53.58 39.44
C CYS A 3 -22.79 54.93 39.65
N LEU A 4 -23.06 55.94 38.83
CA LEU A 4 -22.65 57.31 39.13
C LEU A 4 -23.78 58.31 38.84
N SER A 5 -24.16 58.97 39.92
CA SER A 5 -25.13 60.04 40.09
C SER A 5 -24.53 61.39 39.66
N CYS A 6 -25.31 62.24 38.99
CA CYS A 6 -25.07 63.68 38.98
C CYS A 6 -26.38 64.49 39.00
N LYS A 7 -26.35 65.55 39.83
CA LYS A 7 -27.47 66.34 40.35
C LYS A 7 -28.06 67.35 39.34
N LYS A 8 -29.35 67.63 39.58
CA LYS A 8 -30.20 68.68 38.99
C LYS A 8 -29.59 70.09 39.06
N ASN A 9 -29.85 70.89 38.02
CA ASN A 9 -30.07 72.33 38.13
C ASN A 9 -31.30 72.71 37.28
N ASN A 10 -32.27 73.34 37.94
CA ASN A 10 -33.53 73.83 37.36
C ASN A 10 -33.33 75.17 36.64
N LYS A 11 -34.01 75.37 35.51
CA LYS A 11 -34.78 76.59 35.21
C LYS A 11 -35.91 76.26 34.22
N GLN A 12 -37.08 76.78 34.56
CA GLN A 12 -38.43 76.46 34.07
C GLN A 12 -38.66 76.85 32.61
N ASP A 13 -39.57 76.13 31.94
CA ASP A 13 -40.48 76.76 30.97
C ASP A 13 -41.87 76.08 30.98
N GLU A 14 -42.91 76.90 31.07
CA GLU A 14 -44.27 76.59 31.54
C GLU A 14 -45.20 75.97 30.47
N ARG A 15 -44.79 74.85 29.86
CA ARG A 15 -45.70 73.97 29.08
C ARG A 15 -45.71 72.52 29.55
N ALA A 16 -45.50 72.32 30.85
CA ALA A 16 -45.29 71.01 31.47
C ALA A 16 -46.51 70.40 32.20
N THR A 17 -47.70 71.00 32.10
CA THR A 17 -48.80 70.66 33.03
C THR A 17 -49.83 69.66 32.51
N GLU A 18 -49.81 69.27 31.23
CA GLU A 18 -50.72 68.22 30.70
C GLU A 18 -49.99 66.95 30.22
N SER A 19 -48.74 67.06 29.75
CA SER A 19 -47.89 65.92 29.41
C SER A 19 -47.31 65.19 30.63
N SER A 20 -47.30 65.82 31.81
CA SER A 20 -46.79 65.23 33.05
C SER A 20 -47.73 64.22 33.72
N LYS A 21 -49.02 64.15 33.32
CA LYS A 21 -49.96 63.15 33.88
C LYS A 21 -49.81 61.75 33.31
N TYR A 22 -49.34 61.60 32.07
CA TYR A 22 -49.04 60.29 31.47
C TYR A 22 -47.60 59.84 31.68
N ILE A 23 -46.68 60.77 31.95
CA ILE A 23 -45.26 60.48 32.18
C ILE A 23 -45.01 60.03 33.64
N ASN A 24 -45.85 60.44 34.60
CA ASN A 24 -45.70 60.07 36.00
C ASN A 24 -46.20 58.66 36.37
N SER A 25 -46.77 57.87 35.45
CA SER A 25 -47.22 56.49 35.76
C SER A 25 -46.21 55.41 35.41
N PHE A 26 -45.17 55.69 34.62
CA PHE A 26 -44.10 54.74 34.31
C PHE A 26 -42.91 54.90 35.25
N HIS A 27 -43.18 54.78 36.54
CA HIS A 27 -42.18 54.47 37.56
C HIS A 27 -42.52 53.13 38.21
N SER A 28 -42.52 52.05 37.42
CA SER A 28 -42.65 50.70 37.96
C SER A 28 -41.73 49.75 37.19
N SER A 29 -40.94 49.01 37.94
CA SER A 29 -40.28 47.81 37.46
C SER A 29 -41.32 46.87 36.86
N ILE A 30 -41.15 46.48 35.59
CA ILE A 30 -41.99 45.47 34.93
C ILE A 30 -42.07 44.25 35.84
N SER A 31 -43.29 43.96 36.29
CA SER A 31 -43.59 42.95 37.31
C SER A 31 -44.28 41.73 36.71
N ASP A 32 -45.05 41.91 35.63
CA ASP A 32 -45.75 40.85 34.90
C ASP A 32 -45.68 41.05 33.37
N GLY A 33 -46.29 40.13 32.61
CA GLY A 33 -46.29 40.17 31.14
C GLY A 33 -47.12 41.30 30.52
N LYS A 34 -48.11 41.86 31.23
CA LYS A 34 -48.95 42.96 30.72
C LYS A 34 -48.23 44.31 30.79
N ASP A 35 -47.45 44.51 31.86
CA ASP A 35 -46.51 45.62 31.97
C ASP A 35 -45.49 45.57 30.82
N ALA A 36 -45.04 44.37 30.43
CA ALA A 36 -44.09 44.16 29.34
C ALA A 36 -44.68 44.47 27.96
N GLU A 37 -45.91 44.03 27.67
CA GLU A 37 -46.62 44.34 26.42
C GLU A 37 -46.79 45.86 26.23
N THR A 38 -47.17 46.57 27.29
CA THR A 38 -47.31 48.03 27.27
C THR A 38 -45.95 48.71 27.00
N ALA A 39 -44.88 48.21 27.62
CA ALA A 39 -43.53 48.73 27.38
C ALA A 39 -43.03 48.45 25.96
N ILE A 40 -43.41 47.34 25.32
CA ILE A 40 -43.08 47.05 23.92
C ILE A 40 -43.74 48.07 22.97
N LEU A 41 -45.00 48.43 23.20
CA LEU A 41 -45.69 49.44 22.39
C LEU A 41 -45.01 50.82 22.46
N LEU A 42 -44.41 51.14 23.62
CA LEU A 42 -43.66 52.39 23.81
C LEU A 42 -42.33 52.44 23.02
N LEU A 43 -41.87 51.32 22.43
CA LEU A 43 -40.71 51.30 21.54
C LEU A 43 -40.94 52.04 20.22
N GLN A 44 -42.20 52.27 19.85
CA GLN A 44 -42.58 53.05 18.66
C GLN A 44 -42.78 54.54 18.98
N SER A 45 -42.52 54.99 20.21
CA SER A 45 -42.72 56.37 20.63
C SER A 45 -41.65 57.30 20.05
N GLU A 46 -42.07 58.42 19.45
CA GLU A 46 -41.16 59.53 19.08
C GLU A 46 -40.57 60.25 20.31
N ASN A 47 -41.12 60.02 21.50
CA ASN A 47 -40.59 60.60 22.73
C ASN A 47 -39.39 59.81 23.23
N LYS A 48 -38.19 60.35 22.98
CA LYS A 48 -36.90 59.82 23.44
C LYS A 48 -36.88 59.37 24.91
N PHE A 49 -37.49 60.13 25.83
CA PHE A 49 -37.46 59.79 27.26
C PHE A 49 -38.34 58.57 27.56
N ALA A 50 -39.53 58.50 26.93
CA ALA A 50 -40.41 57.35 27.04
C ALA A 50 -39.78 56.10 26.42
N LEU A 51 -39.19 56.24 25.22
CA LEU A 51 -38.48 55.18 24.51
C LEU A 51 -37.31 54.63 25.35
N LEU A 52 -36.44 55.50 25.87
CA LEU A 52 -35.31 55.09 26.71
C LEU A 52 -35.77 54.37 27.98
N THR A 53 -36.80 54.87 28.65
CA THR A 53 -37.35 54.27 29.87
C THR A 53 -37.96 52.90 29.60
N ALA A 54 -38.64 52.74 28.47
CA ALA A 54 -39.23 51.48 28.04
C ALA A 54 -38.14 50.42 27.78
N ILE A 55 -37.13 50.73 26.96
CA ILE A 55 -36.03 49.79 26.64
C ILE A 55 -35.26 49.39 27.89
N GLN A 56 -34.95 50.36 28.77
CA GLN A 56 -34.26 50.08 30.04
C GLN A 56 -35.07 49.11 30.92
N SER A 57 -36.38 49.30 30.99
CA SER A 57 -37.27 48.47 31.79
C SER A 57 -37.38 47.06 31.21
N LEU A 58 -37.47 46.96 29.87
CA LEU A 58 -37.51 45.69 29.14
C LEU A 58 -36.19 44.91 29.26
N SER A 59 -35.03 45.56 29.10
CA SER A 59 -33.72 44.96 29.32
C SER A 59 -33.60 44.40 30.74
N LYS A 60 -33.97 45.21 31.74
CA LYS A 60 -33.98 44.76 33.15
C LYS A 60 -34.94 43.59 33.38
N TYR A 61 -36.04 43.50 32.64
CA TYR A 61 -36.99 42.39 32.74
C TYR A 61 -36.44 41.10 32.09
N ALA A 62 -35.87 41.21 30.89
CA ALA A 62 -35.24 40.11 30.16
C ALA A 62 -34.09 39.47 30.97
N ASN A 63 -33.22 40.30 31.55
CA ASN A 63 -32.06 39.85 32.31
C ASN A 63 -32.41 39.09 33.62
N LYS A 64 -33.65 39.17 34.11
CA LYS A 64 -34.04 38.48 35.35
C LYS A 64 -34.13 36.96 35.18
N SER A 65 -34.60 36.48 34.03
CA SER A 65 -34.75 35.05 33.77
C SER A 65 -34.92 34.76 32.28
N LYS A 66 -34.49 33.56 31.87
CA LYS A 66 -34.70 33.06 30.51
C LYS A 66 -36.19 33.00 30.14
N ASP A 67 -37.07 32.73 31.09
CA ASP A 67 -38.52 32.66 30.83
C ASP A 67 -39.12 34.04 30.60
N ASN A 68 -38.62 35.09 31.25
CA ASN A 68 -39.01 36.46 30.94
C ASN A 68 -38.62 36.84 29.51
N ALA A 69 -37.42 36.46 29.06
CA ALA A 69 -37.01 36.66 27.67
C ALA A 69 -37.92 35.90 26.68
N LYS A 70 -38.35 34.67 27.00
CA LYS A 70 -39.33 33.94 26.17
C LYS A 70 -40.68 34.67 26.10
N ILE A 71 -41.17 35.20 27.22
CA ILE A 71 -42.41 35.99 27.26
C ILE A 71 -42.28 37.20 26.33
N LEU A 72 -41.17 37.94 26.41
CA LEU A 72 -40.92 39.08 25.53
C LEU A 72 -40.85 38.67 24.05
N PHE A 73 -40.25 37.52 23.73
CA PHE A 73 -40.22 37.00 22.37
C PHE A 73 -41.63 36.74 21.82
N HIS A 74 -42.48 36.08 22.60
CA HIS A 74 -43.88 35.84 22.22
C HIS A 74 -44.70 37.13 22.06
N LEU A 75 -44.32 38.20 22.76
CA LEU A 75 -44.91 39.54 22.60
C LEU A 75 -44.33 40.34 21.43
N GLY A 76 -43.43 39.76 20.62
CA GLY A 76 -42.88 40.38 19.43
C GLY A 76 -41.79 41.42 19.69
N ILE A 77 -41.02 41.29 20.78
CA ILE A 77 -39.96 42.25 21.12
C ILE A 77 -38.91 42.42 20.03
N VAL A 78 -38.52 41.34 19.33
CA VAL A 78 -37.41 41.34 18.36
C VAL A 78 -37.71 42.32 17.22
N ASN A 79 -38.90 42.23 16.63
CA ASN A 79 -39.33 43.13 15.56
C ASN A 79 -39.41 44.62 16.00
N ASN A 80 -39.67 44.88 17.27
CA ASN A 80 -39.77 46.24 17.79
C ASN A 80 -38.42 46.83 18.24
N VAL A 81 -37.46 46.00 18.66
CA VAL A 81 -36.14 46.47 19.10
C VAL A 81 -35.16 46.67 17.94
N LEU A 82 -35.28 45.88 16.87
CA LEU A 82 -34.37 45.95 15.72
C LEU A 82 -34.24 47.36 15.10
N PRO A 83 -35.32 48.12 14.83
CA PRO A 83 -35.20 49.48 14.31
C PRO A 83 -34.54 50.47 15.29
N VAL A 84 -34.61 50.18 16.58
CA VAL A 84 -34.14 51.06 17.66
C VAL A 84 -32.62 50.96 17.86
N ILE A 85 -32.00 49.88 17.37
CA ILE A 85 -30.55 49.67 17.43
C ILE A 85 -29.78 50.72 16.59
N GLU A 86 -30.42 51.30 15.58
CA GLU A 86 -29.84 52.36 14.73
C GLU A 86 -30.28 53.78 15.14
N HIS A 87 -30.92 53.93 16.30
CA HIS A 87 -31.43 55.23 16.75
C HIS A 87 -30.30 56.26 16.94
N GLU A 88 -30.55 57.53 16.56
CA GLU A 88 -29.54 58.61 16.57
C GLU A 88 -28.94 58.88 17.96
N ASP A 89 -29.74 58.67 19.01
CA ASP A 89 -29.27 58.78 20.39
C ASP A 89 -28.47 57.56 20.86
N ILE A 90 -27.25 57.84 21.34
CA ILE A 90 -26.30 56.82 21.79
C ILE A 90 -26.82 55.97 22.97
N PHE A 91 -27.60 56.54 23.89
CA PHE A 91 -28.11 55.79 25.03
C PHE A 91 -29.26 54.88 24.64
N VAL A 92 -30.17 55.37 23.79
CA VAL A 92 -31.27 54.56 23.25
C VAL A 92 -30.73 53.32 22.54
N ARG A 93 -29.78 53.49 21.59
CA ARG A 93 -29.20 52.35 20.87
C ARG A 93 -28.41 51.40 21.78
N ARG A 94 -27.66 51.90 22.76
CA ARG A 94 -26.94 51.05 23.75
C ARG A 94 -27.89 50.15 24.52
N PHE A 95 -29.00 50.68 25.02
CA PHE A 95 -29.99 49.87 25.73
C PHE A 95 -30.73 48.91 24.79
N ALA A 96 -30.96 49.29 23.53
CA ALA A 96 -31.56 48.42 22.53
C ALA A 96 -30.63 47.24 22.19
N GLY A 97 -29.34 47.49 21.94
CA GLY A 97 -28.33 46.47 21.72
C GLY A 97 -28.16 45.54 22.93
N LYS A 98 -28.16 46.11 24.14
CA LYS A 98 -28.16 45.32 25.38
C LYS A 98 -29.38 44.40 25.48
N LEU A 99 -30.58 44.94 25.28
CA LEU A 99 -31.82 44.15 25.29
C LEU A 99 -31.74 43.03 24.26
N LEU A 100 -31.30 43.32 23.03
CA LEU A 100 -31.14 42.29 22.01
C LEU A 100 -30.17 41.19 22.44
N THR A 101 -29.03 41.56 23.04
CA THR A 101 -28.04 40.59 23.57
C THR A 101 -28.68 39.70 24.64
N GLU A 102 -29.43 40.28 25.58
CA GLU A 102 -30.16 39.53 26.63
C GLU A 102 -31.22 38.59 26.03
N MET A 103 -31.81 38.94 24.89
CA MET A 103 -32.77 38.09 24.18
C MET A 103 -32.14 36.87 23.50
N THR A 104 -30.84 36.91 23.16
CA THR A 104 -30.14 35.79 22.49
C THR A 104 -30.01 34.52 23.34
N VAL A 105 -30.35 34.59 24.64
CA VAL A 105 -30.46 33.40 25.52
C VAL A 105 -31.59 32.46 25.11
N VAL A 106 -32.55 32.95 24.30
CA VAL A 106 -33.70 32.21 23.78
C VAL A 106 -33.37 31.67 22.37
N PRO A 107 -33.34 30.34 22.15
CA PRO A 107 -33.03 29.76 20.84
C PRO A 107 -33.97 30.22 19.71
N ASP A 108 -35.24 30.45 20.00
CA ASP A 108 -36.20 30.93 19.00
C ASP A 108 -35.84 32.33 18.46
N VAL A 109 -35.20 33.18 19.27
CA VAL A 109 -34.68 34.48 18.84
C VAL A 109 -33.50 34.29 17.89
N ILE A 110 -32.60 33.34 18.18
CA ILE A 110 -31.46 33.02 17.30
C ILE A 110 -31.97 32.56 15.94
N ASN A 111 -32.93 31.62 15.92
CA ASN A 111 -33.52 31.11 14.69
C ASN A 111 -34.23 32.22 13.89
N ASP A 112 -35.05 33.05 14.54
CA ASP A 112 -35.77 34.16 13.91
C ASP A 112 -34.80 35.17 13.26
N LEU A 113 -33.70 35.52 13.93
CA LEU A 113 -32.68 36.44 13.40
C LEU A 113 -31.89 35.83 12.23
N ILE A 114 -31.64 34.52 12.26
CA ILE A 114 -30.97 33.78 11.18
C ILE A 114 -31.89 33.67 9.96
N GLU A 115 -33.13 33.22 10.12
CA GLU A 115 -34.12 33.06 9.05
C GLU A 115 -34.45 34.41 8.38
N SER A 116 -34.50 35.48 9.17
CA SER A 116 -34.71 36.84 8.69
C SER A 116 -33.45 37.51 8.12
N ASN A 117 -32.32 36.80 8.06
CA ASN A 117 -31.04 37.25 7.51
C ASN A 117 -30.49 38.56 8.11
N TYR A 118 -30.67 38.77 9.43
CA TYR A 118 -30.15 39.96 10.13
C TYR A 118 -28.64 39.91 10.40
N ILE A 119 -27.98 38.76 10.22
CA ILE A 119 -26.51 38.63 10.37
C ILE A 119 -25.76 39.62 9.49
N GLY A 120 -26.15 39.75 8.22
CA GLY A 120 -25.54 40.70 7.30
C GLY A 120 -25.77 42.16 7.69
N HIS A 121 -26.89 42.45 8.36
CA HIS A 121 -27.18 43.77 8.89
C HIS A 121 -26.29 44.10 10.10
N PHE A 122 -26.22 43.22 11.11
CA PHE A 122 -25.37 43.42 12.29
C PHE A 122 -23.89 43.52 11.92
N THR A 123 -23.43 42.73 10.95
CA THR A 123 -22.06 42.78 10.44
C THR A 123 -21.73 44.16 9.87
N LYS A 124 -22.60 44.71 9.00
CA LYS A 124 -22.41 46.05 8.42
C LYS A 124 -22.46 47.16 9.46
N LEU A 125 -23.31 47.01 10.47
CA LEU A 125 -23.42 47.95 11.57
C LEU A 125 -22.14 47.94 12.42
N LEU A 126 -21.67 46.76 12.81
CA LEU A 126 -20.41 46.59 13.55
C LEU A 126 -19.21 47.19 12.80
N MET A 127 -19.20 47.13 11.47
CA MET A 127 -18.14 47.73 10.64
C MET A 127 -18.04 49.25 10.72
N ARG A 128 -19.13 49.94 11.05
CA ARG A 128 -19.20 51.41 11.10
C ARG A 128 -19.28 51.97 12.51
N GLU A 129 -19.47 51.10 13.49
CA GLU A 129 -19.72 51.50 14.86
C GLU A 129 -18.42 51.89 15.59
N GLU A 130 -18.42 53.08 16.21
CA GLU A 130 -17.29 53.59 17.00
C GLU A 130 -17.51 53.40 18.50
N ASP A 131 -18.76 53.30 18.94
CA ASP A 131 -19.09 53.16 20.35
C ASP A 131 -18.71 51.77 20.90
N ILE A 132 -17.94 51.75 21.99
CA ILE A 132 -17.41 50.53 22.62
C ILE A 132 -18.54 49.61 23.08
N PHE A 133 -19.57 50.15 23.74
CA PHE A 133 -20.69 49.34 24.23
C PHE A 133 -21.50 48.74 23.08
N MET A 134 -21.75 49.51 22.01
CA MET A 134 -22.43 48.96 20.84
C MET A 134 -21.59 47.91 20.13
N GLN A 135 -20.27 48.09 20.01
CA GLN A 135 -19.38 47.06 19.48
C GLN A 135 -19.45 45.78 20.31
N GLU A 136 -19.41 45.88 21.64
CA GLU A 136 -19.57 44.75 22.56
C GLU A 136 -20.89 44.01 22.30
N TYR A 137 -22.02 44.70 22.34
CA TYR A 137 -23.35 44.07 22.15
C TYR A 137 -23.51 43.46 20.76
N LEU A 138 -23.05 44.15 19.70
CA LEU A 138 -23.14 43.61 18.34
C LEU A 138 -22.23 42.40 18.14
N SER A 139 -21.01 42.43 18.69
CA SER A 139 -20.12 41.28 18.67
C SER A 139 -20.68 40.12 19.50
N ALA A 140 -21.32 40.37 20.65
CA ALA A 140 -21.96 39.35 21.46
C ALA A 140 -23.11 38.65 20.71
N VAL A 141 -23.97 39.43 20.05
CA VAL A 141 -25.06 38.89 19.21
C VAL A 141 -24.47 38.06 18.08
N LEU A 142 -23.48 38.58 17.33
CA LEU A 142 -22.86 37.85 16.22
C LEU A 142 -22.15 36.56 16.68
N ALA A 143 -21.45 36.59 17.82
CA ALA A 143 -20.86 35.39 18.42
C ALA A 143 -21.92 34.33 18.66
N LYS A 144 -23.05 34.72 19.27
CA LYS A 144 -24.15 33.80 19.55
C LYS A 144 -24.83 33.25 18.30
N LEU A 145 -25.02 34.09 17.27
CA LEU A 145 -25.60 33.66 15.99
C LEU A 145 -24.65 32.74 15.20
N SER A 146 -23.34 32.90 15.37
CA SER A 146 -22.32 32.07 14.69
C SER A 146 -22.11 30.68 15.30
N GLU A 147 -22.69 30.40 16.48
CA GLU A 147 -22.71 29.03 17.04
C GLU A 147 -23.54 28.06 16.17
N ASP A 148 -24.56 28.59 15.47
CA ASP A 148 -25.37 27.80 14.55
C ASP A 148 -24.63 27.62 13.21
N PRO A 149 -24.52 26.39 12.65
CA PRO A 149 -23.80 26.16 11.40
C PRO A 149 -24.32 26.96 10.20
N TYR A 150 -25.62 27.22 10.12
CA TYR A 150 -26.20 28.01 9.03
C TYR A 150 -25.97 29.52 9.27
N GLY A 151 -26.12 29.98 10.52
CA GLY A 151 -25.74 31.33 10.93
C GLY A 151 -24.27 31.64 10.65
N ASN A 152 -23.38 30.70 10.95
CA ASN A 152 -21.95 30.81 10.68
C ASN A 152 -21.63 30.93 9.18
N ALA A 153 -22.28 30.12 8.34
CA ALA A 153 -22.13 30.20 6.88
C ALA A 153 -22.65 31.54 6.30
N LEU A 154 -23.75 32.09 6.86
CA LEU A 154 -24.21 33.43 6.51
C LEU A 154 -23.22 34.50 6.94
N LEU A 155 -22.66 34.39 8.14
CA LEU A 155 -21.64 35.31 8.62
C LEU A 155 -20.40 35.26 7.72
N ALA A 156 -19.93 34.07 7.33
CA ALA A 156 -18.83 33.89 6.39
C ALA A 156 -19.03 34.66 5.07
N ASN A 157 -20.23 34.61 4.50
CA ASN A 157 -20.57 35.32 3.26
C ASN A 157 -20.53 36.85 3.42
N HIS A 158 -20.82 37.36 4.63
CA HIS A 158 -20.84 38.80 4.92
C HIS A 158 -19.52 39.33 5.50
N CYS A 159 -18.72 38.46 6.11
CA CYS A 159 -17.41 38.72 6.71
C CYS A 159 -16.24 38.25 5.83
N LEU A 160 -16.39 38.27 4.50
CA LEU A 160 -15.32 37.88 3.56
C LEU A 160 -13.99 38.64 3.76
N ASN A 161 -14.01 39.79 4.44
CA ASN A 161 -12.81 40.48 4.91
C ASN A 161 -12.78 40.47 6.45
N ALA A 162 -12.29 39.38 7.04
CA ALA A 162 -12.11 39.19 8.48
C ALA A 162 -11.17 40.22 9.16
N SER A 163 -10.65 41.19 8.41
CA SER A 163 -9.74 42.23 8.90
C SER A 163 -10.24 42.96 10.14
N ILE A 164 -11.55 43.22 10.18
CA ILE A 164 -12.12 43.93 11.32
C ILE A 164 -12.10 43.08 12.58
N LEU A 165 -12.31 41.77 12.48
CA LEU A 165 -12.21 40.87 13.63
C LEU A 165 -10.79 40.88 14.19
N PHE A 166 -9.78 40.95 13.31
CA PHE A 166 -8.38 41.04 13.71
C PHE A 166 -8.02 42.34 14.43
N GLU A 167 -8.59 43.45 13.99
CA GLU A 167 -8.43 44.76 14.64
C GLU A 167 -9.19 44.79 15.99
N ARG A 168 -10.36 44.14 16.07
CA ARG A 168 -11.24 44.20 17.24
C ARG A 168 -10.85 43.24 18.37
N PHE A 169 -10.23 42.09 18.09
CA PHE A 169 -9.70 41.26 19.19
C PHE A 169 -8.50 41.92 19.91
N GLN A 170 -7.92 42.97 19.32
CA GLN A 170 -6.90 43.82 19.97
C GLN A 170 -7.51 45.03 20.72
N SER A 171 -8.85 45.15 20.78
CA SER A 171 -9.56 46.22 21.49
C SER A 171 -9.08 46.36 22.94
N PRO A 172 -9.03 47.56 23.55
CA PRO A 172 -8.73 47.66 24.99
C PRO A 172 -9.80 46.99 25.88
N ASP A 173 -11.02 46.83 25.37
CA ASP A 173 -12.15 46.27 26.11
C ASP A 173 -12.16 44.73 26.08
N PRO A 174 -12.16 44.05 27.24
CA PRO A 174 -12.04 42.59 27.31
C PRO A 174 -13.24 41.83 26.73
N ASP A 175 -14.45 42.38 26.83
CA ASP A 175 -15.67 41.74 26.35
C ASP A 175 -15.71 41.78 24.81
N ILE A 176 -15.29 42.91 24.21
CA ILE A 176 -15.07 42.98 22.76
C ILE A 176 -14.04 41.93 22.32
N LYS A 177 -12.90 41.80 23.03
CA LYS A 177 -11.89 40.79 22.68
C LYS A 177 -12.48 39.38 22.69
N LYS A 178 -13.16 39.02 23.78
CA LYS A 178 -13.76 37.72 23.99
C LYS A 178 -14.72 37.37 22.84
N HIS A 179 -15.70 38.23 22.57
CA HIS A 179 -16.70 37.94 21.53
C HIS A 179 -16.09 37.86 20.13
N ASN A 180 -15.05 38.66 19.83
CA ASN A 180 -14.37 38.57 18.53
C ASN A 180 -13.52 37.30 18.38
N LEU A 181 -12.90 36.81 19.46
CA LEU A 181 -12.23 35.50 19.46
C LEU A 181 -13.23 34.35 19.27
N GLU A 182 -14.40 34.44 19.91
CA GLU A 182 -15.47 33.46 19.76
C GLU A 182 -16.03 33.43 18.33
N ILE A 183 -16.27 34.60 17.72
CA ILE A 183 -16.65 34.69 16.30
C ILE A 183 -15.58 34.06 15.41
N LEU A 184 -14.29 34.33 15.68
CA LEU A 184 -13.19 33.75 14.90
C LEU A 184 -13.15 32.23 15.05
N HIS A 185 -13.26 31.70 16.26
CA HIS A 185 -13.33 30.27 16.53
C HIS A 185 -14.47 29.62 15.75
N ASN A 186 -15.67 30.20 15.82
CA ASN A 186 -16.84 29.70 15.09
C ASN A 186 -16.61 29.75 13.56
N LEU A 187 -16.13 30.86 13.02
CA LEU A 187 -15.82 30.99 11.59
C LEU A 187 -14.77 29.98 11.11
N MET A 188 -13.82 29.59 11.96
CA MET A 188 -12.81 28.59 11.59
C MET A 188 -13.39 27.18 11.36
N HIS A 189 -14.60 26.91 11.85
CA HIS A 189 -15.34 25.67 11.59
C HIS A 189 -16.05 25.67 10.23
N ASP A 190 -16.24 26.84 9.60
CA ASP A 190 -16.71 26.94 8.23
C ASP A 190 -15.52 26.79 7.24
N PRO A 191 -15.57 25.86 6.28
CA PRO A 191 -14.45 25.63 5.36
C PRO A 191 -14.07 26.84 4.50
N ILE A 192 -15.06 27.67 4.11
CA ILE A 192 -14.86 28.82 3.23
C ILE A 192 -14.26 29.98 4.02
N ALA A 193 -14.89 30.35 5.14
CA ALA A 193 -14.39 31.40 6.01
C ALA A 193 -12.96 31.14 6.48
N ALA A 194 -12.69 29.90 6.91
CA ALA A 194 -11.38 29.56 7.40
C ALA A 194 -10.29 29.59 6.31
N HIS A 195 -10.63 29.31 5.05
CA HIS A 195 -9.70 29.48 3.93
C HIS A 195 -9.35 30.96 3.72
N GLU A 196 -10.35 31.85 3.78
CA GLU A 196 -10.15 33.29 3.64
C GLU A 196 -9.38 33.89 4.82
N ILE A 197 -9.68 33.46 6.05
CA ILE A 197 -8.94 33.84 7.26
C ILE A 197 -7.48 33.43 7.15
N SER A 198 -7.21 32.18 6.70
CA SER A 198 -5.84 31.65 6.59
C SER A 198 -4.98 32.42 5.60
N LYS A 199 -5.58 32.92 4.51
CA LYS A 199 -4.91 33.72 3.47
C LYS A 199 -4.81 35.21 3.78
N SER A 200 -5.37 35.67 4.89
CA SER A 200 -5.43 37.08 5.18
C SER A 200 -4.08 37.64 5.62
N LYS A 201 -3.52 38.55 4.83
CA LYS A 201 -2.25 39.25 5.14
C LYS A 201 -2.32 40.12 6.41
N LYS A 202 -3.52 40.40 6.92
CA LYS A 202 -3.70 41.19 8.14
C LYS A 202 -3.64 40.35 9.41
N PHE A 203 -3.78 39.02 9.30
CA PHE A 203 -3.67 38.15 10.46
C PHE A 203 -2.21 38.06 10.94
N ASN A 204 -2.01 38.09 12.25
CA ASN A 204 -0.70 37.94 12.87
C ASN A 204 -0.84 37.18 14.20
N PHE A 205 -0.16 36.04 14.28
CA PHE A 205 -0.10 35.22 15.49
C PHE A 205 0.42 35.98 16.72
N SER A 206 1.33 36.94 16.55
CA SER A 206 1.87 37.74 17.66
C SER A 206 0.78 38.45 18.45
N ALA A 207 -0.26 38.92 17.79
CA ALA A 207 -1.40 39.55 18.45
C ALA A 207 -2.25 38.53 19.20
N LEU A 208 -2.42 37.32 18.64
CA LEU A 208 -3.14 36.24 19.30
C LEU A 208 -2.41 35.76 20.56
N TYR A 209 -1.08 35.65 20.51
CA TYR A 209 -0.25 35.19 21.65
C TYR A 209 -0.34 36.09 22.88
N GLN A 210 -0.55 37.40 22.70
CA GLN A 210 -0.75 38.33 23.82
C GLN A 210 -1.97 37.96 24.68
N HIS A 211 -2.93 37.22 24.12
CA HIS A 211 -4.12 36.79 24.83
C HIS A 211 -3.93 35.50 25.63
N PHE A 212 -2.84 34.77 25.43
CA PHE A 212 -2.52 33.58 26.24
C PHE A 212 -2.25 33.98 27.70
N GLU A 213 -1.64 35.14 27.91
CA GLU A 213 -1.32 35.69 29.25
C GLU A 213 -2.38 36.70 29.73
N SER A 214 -3.60 36.67 29.14
CA SER A 214 -4.67 37.58 29.51
C SER A 214 -5.04 37.45 30.99
N SER A 215 -5.21 38.58 31.69
CA SER A 215 -5.72 38.63 33.06
C SER A 215 -7.18 38.18 33.19
N TYR A 216 -7.87 37.93 32.07
CA TYR A 216 -9.25 37.47 32.01
C TYR A 216 -9.28 36.00 31.60
N PRO A 217 -9.62 35.07 32.52
CA PRO A 217 -9.56 33.63 32.29
C PRO A 217 -10.42 33.11 31.14
N GLU A 218 -11.49 33.83 30.77
CA GLU A 218 -12.36 33.43 29.64
C GLU A 218 -11.71 33.66 28.27
N ILE A 219 -10.75 34.59 28.19
CA ILE A 219 -10.06 34.95 26.93
C ILE A 219 -8.97 33.94 26.59
N GLN A 220 -8.23 33.43 27.59
CA GLN A 220 -7.11 32.51 27.40
C GLN A 220 -7.49 31.23 26.63
N PRO A 221 -8.53 30.46 27.01
CA PRO A 221 -8.91 29.24 26.31
C PRO A 221 -9.39 29.53 24.88
N LEU A 222 -10.16 30.61 24.68
CA LEU A 222 -10.63 31.01 23.35
C LEU A 222 -9.46 31.36 22.42
N ALA A 223 -8.46 32.08 22.92
CA ALA A 223 -7.26 32.39 22.13
C ALA A 223 -6.49 31.12 21.73
N LEU A 224 -6.37 30.16 22.66
CA LEU A 224 -5.74 28.86 22.38
C LEU A 224 -6.57 28.02 21.39
N ASP A 225 -7.90 28.07 21.47
CA ASP A 225 -8.78 27.36 20.53
C ASP A 225 -8.69 27.93 19.13
N VAL A 226 -8.70 29.25 18.97
CA VAL A 226 -8.46 29.91 17.67
C VAL A 226 -7.08 29.53 17.12
N ALA A 227 -6.05 29.51 17.97
CA ALA A 227 -4.72 29.07 17.54
C ALA A 227 -4.71 27.59 17.10
N ALA A 228 -5.41 26.71 17.82
CA ALA A 228 -5.53 25.30 17.46
C ALA A 228 -6.26 25.12 16.13
N ASP A 229 -7.34 25.87 15.88
CA ASP A 229 -8.10 25.80 14.64
C ASP A 229 -7.28 26.24 13.43
N LEU A 230 -6.47 27.29 13.59
CA LEU A 230 -5.55 27.76 12.55
C LEU A 230 -4.46 26.74 12.26
N ILE A 231 -3.79 26.24 13.30
CA ILE A 231 -2.64 25.33 13.14
C ILE A 231 -3.04 23.92 12.72
N SER A 232 -4.23 23.44 13.12
CA SER A 232 -4.76 22.14 12.69
C SER A 232 -4.92 22.01 11.18
N ARG A 233 -4.93 23.14 10.46
CA ARG A 233 -4.91 23.21 8.98
C ARG A 233 -3.50 23.02 8.44
N ASN A 234 -2.88 21.89 8.80
CA ASN A 234 -1.49 21.51 8.50
C ASN A 234 -1.07 21.51 7.00
N ARG A 235 -2.02 21.66 6.07
CA ARG A 235 -1.78 21.76 4.61
C ARG A 235 -1.62 23.19 4.10
N ASP A 236 -1.90 24.18 4.94
CA ASP A 236 -1.80 25.58 4.57
C ASP A 236 -0.37 26.09 4.88
N ASP A 237 0.46 26.12 3.84
CA ASP A 237 1.87 26.50 3.94
C ASP A 237 2.04 27.95 4.47
N ASP A 238 1.08 28.85 4.19
CA ASP A 238 1.14 30.26 4.62
C ASP A 238 0.99 30.37 6.15
N ILE A 239 0.01 29.66 6.73
CA ILE A 239 -0.21 29.65 8.18
C ILE A 239 0.94 28.97 8.93
N GLN A 240 1.47 27.87 8.40
CA GLN A 240 2.61 27.19 9.01
C GLN A 240 3.87 28.06 8.97
N SER A 241 4.09 28.76 7.87
CA SER A 241 5.20 29.73 7.74
C SER A 241 5.03 30.90 8.72
N LEU A 242 3.83 31.45 8.86
CA LEU A 242 3.56 32.53 9.80
C LEU A 242 3.76 32.10 11.26
N PHE A 243 3.34 30.88 11.62
CA PHE A 243 3.56 30.31 12.94
C PHE A 243 5.06 30.17 13.26
N HIS A 244 5.84 29.71 12.27
CA HIS A 244 7.29 29.63 12.37
C HIS A 244 7.94 31.02 12.53
N GLU A 245 7.62 31.97 11.64
CA GLU A 245 8.16 33.33 11.66
C GLU A 245 7.88 34.09 12.97
N THR A 246 6.76 33.78 13.62
CA THR A 246 6.35 34.39 14.89
C THR A 246 6.85 33.65 16.13
N ASN A 247 7.75 32.67 15.98
CA ASN A 247 8.28 31.82 17.05
C ASN A 247 7.20 31.12 17.88
N GLY A 248 6.13 30.64 17.22
CA GLY A 248 4.97 30.05 17.89
C GLY A 248 5.32 28.87 18.80
N VAL A 249 6.28 28.03 18.40
CA VAL A 249 6.80 26.92 19.22
C VAL A 249 7.32 27.45 20.56
N LYS A 250 8.18 28.47 20.53
CA LYS A 250 8.78 29.05 21.73
C LYS A 250 7.69 29.65 22.64
N MET A 251 6.74 30.38 22.08
CA MET A 251 5.64 30.98 22.84
C MET A 251 4.82 29.93 23.60
N LEU A 252 4.51 28.79 22.96
CA LEU A 252 3.78 27.71 23.61
C LEU A 252 4.60 26.99 24.67
N LEU A 253 5.91 26.81 24.45
CA LEU A 253 6.79 26.22 25.47
C LEU A 253 6.99 27.13 26.67
N ASP A 254 7.05 28.45 26.46
CA ASP A 254 7.09 29.44 27.55
C ASP A 254 5.76 29.44 28.32
N PHE A 255 4.62 29.30 27.65
CA PHE A 255 3.31 29.14 28.28
C PHE A 255 3.26 27.90 29.20
N LEU A 256 3.82 26.77 28.77
CA LEU A 256 3.85 25.52 29.54
C LEU A 256 4.73 25.57 30.80
N LYS A 257 5.55 26.61 30.98
CA LYS A 257 6.36 26.80 32.20
C LYS A 257 5.56 27.37 33.36
N ASN A 258 4.35 27.88 33.10
CA ASN A 258 3.54 28.50 34.13
C ASN A 258 2.60 27.48 34.78
N ASP A 259 2.95 27.01 35.98
CA ASP A 259 2.15 26.03 36.72
C ASP A 259 0.73 26.52 37.07
N GLU A 260 0.47 27.83 37.07
CA GLU A 260 -0.86 28.41 37.33
C GLU A 260 -1.86 28.11 36.21
N TRP A 261 -1.39 27.81 34.99
CA TRP A 261 -2.23 27.57 33.80
C TRP A 261 -2.32 26.09 33.41
N ASN A 262 -2.04 25.19 34.37
CA ASN A 262 -2.01 23.74 34.15
C ASN A 262 -3.30 23.19 33.52
N ASP A 263 -4.46 23.77 33.82
CA ASP A 263 -5.75 23.42 33.21
C ASP A 263 -5.82 23.72 31.71
N LEU A 264 -5.06 24.71 31.23
CA LEU A 264 -4.96 25.12 29.82
C LEU A 264 -3.79 24.46 29.08
N HIS A 265 -2.82 23.86 29.78
CA HIS A 265 -1.66 23.19 29.15
C HIS A 265 -2.07 22.14 28.12
N ALA A 266 -3.20 21.46 28.32
CA ALA A 266 -3.71 20.49 27.36
C ALA A 266 -3.98 21.12 25.98
N LYS A 267 -4.52 22.35 25.94
CA LYS A 267 -4.77 23.08 24.69
C LYS A 267 -3.45 23.51 24.04
N ALA A 268 -2.50 24.01 24.82
CA ALA A 268 -1.18 24.39 24.31
C ALA A 268 -0.40 23.20 23.71
N LEU A 269 -0.40 22.05 24.39
CA LEU A 269 0.19 20.80 23.88
C LEU A 269 -0.50 20.33 22.59
N ASN A 270 -1.81 20.48 22.49
CA ASN A 270 -2.57 20.13 21.29
C ASN A 270 -2.19 21.00 20.08
N ILE A 271 -1.95 22.30 20.29
CA ILE A 271 -1.43 23.20 19.23
C ILE A 271 -0.04 22.74 18.78
N LEU A 272 0.87 22.45 19.73
CA LEU A 272 2.20 21.91 19.42
C LEU A 272 2.12 20.58 18.66
N ARG A 273 1.18 19.71 19.02
CA ARG A 273 0.94 18.43 18.32
C ARG A 273 0.53 18.68 16.87
N PHE A 274 -0.45 19.55 16.63
CA PHE A 274 -0.89 19.90 15.28
C PHE A 274 0.24 20.54 14.46
N ALA A 275 1.04 21.42 15.07
CA ALA A 275 2.19 22.03 14.41
C ALA A 275 3.24 20.96 14.03
N ALA A 276 3.51 20.01 14.92
CA ALA A 276 4.48 18.93 14.70
C ALA A 276 4.06 17.94 13.60
N GLU A 277 2.81 17.94 13.13
CA GLU A 277 2.43 17.17 11.94
C GLU A 277 3.18 17.65 10.68
N ASN A 278 3.61 18.91 10.65
CA ASN A 278 4.44 19.47 9.60
C ASN A 278 5.93 19.16 9.86
N PRO A 279 6.64 18.47 8.94
CA PRO A 279 8.06 18.18 9.07
C PRO A 279 8.95 19.41 9.27
N VAL A 280 8.59 20.58 8.73
CA VAL A 280 9.35 21.83 8.87
C VAL A 280 9.37 22.30 10.32
N VAL A 281 8.23 22.23 11.01
CA VAL A 281 8.13 22.57 12.43
C VAL A 281 8.87 21.54 13.29
N VAL A 282 8.88 20.27 12.89
CA VAL A 282 9.71 19.25 13.56
C VAL A 282 11.20 19.56 13.43
N ASP A 283 11.67 19.99 12.26
CA ASP A 283 13.05 20.45 12.08
C ASP A 283 13.35 21.69 12.97
N GLU A 284 12.44 22.66 13.06
CA GLU A 284 12.55 23.80 13.98
C GLU A 284 12.64 23.37 15.45
N LEU A 285 11.76 22.45 15.90
CA LEU A 285 11.77 21.91 17.27
C LEU A 285 13.12 21.29 17.62
N ILE A 286 13.77 20.65 16.65
CA ILE A 286 15.09 20.03 16.78
C ILE A 286 16.18 21.10 16.82
N GLU A 287 16.19 22.04 15.88
CA GLU A 287 17.24 23.06 15.72
C GLU A 287 17.22 24.12 16.83
N SER A 288 16.03 24.48 17.31
CA SER A 288 15.84 25.44 18.41
C SER A 288 16.22 24.89 19.80
N GLY A 289 16.51 23.59 19.92
CA GLY A 289 16.72 22.96 21.23
C GLY A 289 15.45 22.91 22.09
N SER A 290 14.29 22.80 21.45
CA SER A 290 12.98 22.74 22.10
C SER A 290 12.62 21.33 22.60
N ILE A 291 13.08 20.28 21.91
CA ILE A 291 12.83 18.87 22.31
C ILE A 291 13.24 18.57 23.76
N PRO A 292 14.42 18.99 24.27
CA PRO A 292 14.80 18.77 25.66
C PRO A 292 13.84 19.42 26.66
N GLN A 293 13.22 20.56 26.33
CA GLN A 293 12.24 21.22 27.19
C GLN A 293 10.94 20.39 27.27
N ILE A 294 10.47 19.85 26.14
CA ILE A 294 9.32 18.94 26.09
C ILE A 294 9.61 17.67 26.88
N LEU A 295 10.81 17.10 26.75
CA LEU A 295 11.22 15.92 27.50
C LEU A 295 11.32 16.20 29.00
N TYR A 296 11.83 17.37 29.39
CA TYR A 296 11.85 17.81 30.78
C TYR A 296 10.43 17.93 31.34
N TYR A 297 9.51 18.53 30.58
CA TYR A 297 8.10 18.60 30.93
C TYR A 297 7.49 17.21 31.15
N ILE A 298 7.73 16.26 30.23
CA ILE A 298 7.26 14.87 30.32
C ILE A 298 7.78 14.18 31.58
N LYS A 299 9.08 14.32 31.90
CA LYS A 299 9.71 13.64 33.05
C LYS A 299 9.17 14.10 34.40
N HIS A 300 8.65 15.33 34.51
CA HIS A 300 8.16 15.91 35.76
C HIS A 300 6.63 15.98 35.84
N MET A 301 5.92 15.45 34.83
CA MET A 301 4.47 15.59 34.76
C MET A 301 3.74 14.46 35.51
N GLU A 302 3.01 14.82 36.56
CA GLU A 302 2.18 13.89 37.33
C GLU A 302 0.78 13.66 36.71
N ASN A 303 0.27 14.64 35.94
CA ASN A 303 -1.06 14.55 35.34
C ASN A 303 -1.04 13.63 34.10
N PRO A 304 -1.75 12.49 34.11
CA PRO A 304 -1.70 11.52 33.01
C PRO A 304 -2.25 12.08 31.69
N LYS A 305 -3.22 13.01 31.73
CA LYS A 305 -3.78 13.60 30.51
C LYS A 305 -2.76 14.47 29.78
N LEU A 306 -2.03 15.29 30.53
CA LEU A 306 -0.98 16.16 29.97
C LEU A 306 0.23 15.33 29.53
N PHE A 307 0.55 14.27 30.27
CA PHE A 307 1.57 13.30 29.87
C PHE A 307 1.27 12.68 28.50
N ILE A 308 0.02 12.24 28.27
CA ILE A 308 -0.41 11.69 26.96
C ILE A 308 -0.24 12.72 25.83
N GLU A 309 -0.73 13.94 26.01
CA GLU A 309 -0.66 14.96 24.96
C GLU A 309 0.79 15.37 24.64
N ALA A 310 1.66 15.43 25.66
CA ALA A 310 3.07 15.68 25.44
C ALA A 310 3.76 14.51 24.68
N LEU A 311 3.42 13.26 25.02
CA LEU A 311 3.91 12.09 24.28
C LEU A 311 3.44 12.06 22.82
N ARG A 312 2.22 12.53 22.52
CA ARG A 312 1.70 12.60 21.14
C ARG A 312 2.57 13.48 20.24
N ILE A 313 3.15 14.56 20.77
CA ILE A 313 4.12 15.38 20.03
C ILE A 313 5.34 14.53 19.63
N LEU A 314 5.83 13.66 20.52
CA LEU A 314 6.98 12.80 20.26
C LEU A 314 6.73 11.78 19.14
N ILE A 315 5.48 11.35 18.89
CA ILE A 315 5.17 10.48 17.75
C ILE A 315 5.58 11.17 16.44
N HIS A 316 5.26 12.46 16.30
CA HIS A 316 5.56 13.23 15.10
C HIS A 316 7.05 13.51 14.98
N VAL A 317 7.72 13.84 16.08
CA VAL A 317 9.18 13.99 16.13
C VAL A 317 9.88 12.69 15.71
N ALA A 318 9.41 11.53 16.21
CA ALA A 318 9.98 10.23 15.89
C ALA A 318 9.73 9.77 14.44
N ASN A 319 8.88 10.44 13.66
CA ASN A 319 8.72 10.15 12.24
C ASN A 319 9.98 10.49 11.43
N THR A 320 10.77 11.48 11.87
CA THR A 320 12.01 11.89 11.17
C THR A 320 13.25 11.20 11.73
N PHE A 321 14.27 10.99 10.89
CA PHE A 321 15.54 10.41 11.35
C PHE A 321 16.25 11.29 12.39
N LYS A 322 16.30 12.62 12.15
CA LYS A 322 16.89 13.58 13.09
C LYS A 322 16.16 13.56 14.44
N GLY A 323 14.83 13.49 14.42
CA GLY A 323 14.00 13.40 15.62
C GLY A 323 14.28 12.14 16.44
N ARG A 324 14.36 10.96 15.80
CA ARG A 324 14.76 9.73 16.51
C ARG A 324 16.14 9.84 17.15
N LYS A 325 17.11 10.44 16.45
CA LYS A 325 18.46 10.64 16.97
C LYS A 325 18.48 11.56 18.21
N ILE A 326 17.76 12.68 18.18
CA ILE A 326 17.75 13.62 19.31
C ILE A 326 17.01 13.03 20.51
N LEU A 327 15.88 12.34 20.29
CA LEU A 327 15.14 11.67 21.35
C LEU A 327 15.98 10.58 22.03
N TYR A 328 16.71 9.78 21.23
CA TYR A 328 17.66 8.79 21.74
C TYR A 328 18.76 9.44 22.59
N SER A 329 19.32 10.56 22.13
CA SER A 329 20.40 11.28 22.83
C SER A 329 19.97 11.87 24.18
N HIS A 330 18.67 11.97 24.44
CA HIS A 330 18.09 12.47 25.69
C HIS A 330 17.41 11.36 26.52
N GLU A 331 17.83 10.10 26.31
CA GLU A 331 17.46 8.95 27.15
C GLU A 331 15.94 8.71 27.23
N ILE A 332 15.22 8.91 26.11
CA ILE A 332 13.77 8.67 26.06
C ILE A 332 13.40 7.19 26.27
N ILE A 333 14.34 6.27 26.02
CA ILE A 333 14.09 4.83 25.98
C ILE A 333 13.63 4.32 27.36
N GLU A 334 14.35 4.70 28.43
CA GLU A 334 13.99 4.33 29.81
C GLU A 334 12.59 4.85 30.19
N CYS A 335 12.31 6.11 29.86
CA CYS A 335 11.00 6.72 30.10
C CYS A 335 9.86 5.97 29.40
N LEU A 336 10.07 5.49 28.16
CA LEU A 336 9.07 4.70 27.43
C LEU A 336 8.90 3.29 28.03
N ILE A 337 9.98 2.65 28.48
CA ILE A 337 9.92 1.34 29.13
C ILE A 337 9.18 1.45 30.47
N ASP A 338 9.47 2.49 31.26
CA ASP A 338 8.79 2.74 32.53
C ASP A 338 7.31 3.04 32.32
N ALA A 339 6.97 3.83 31.29
CA ALA A 339 5.57 4.11 30.92
C ALA A 339 4.78 2.84 30.55
N LEU A 340 5.41 1.82 29.95
CA LEU A 340 4.78 0.52 29.68
C LEU A 340 4.54 -0.32 30.95
N ARG A 341 5.39 -0.17 31.97
CA ARG A 341 5.34 -0.97 33.20
C ARG A 341 4.37 -0.43 34.23
N GLN A 342 4.11 0.87 34.19
CA GLN A 342 3.19 1.50 35.11
C GLN A 342 1.74 1.04 34.85
N PRO A 343 0.90 0.85 35.88
CA PRO A 343 -0.47 0.34 35.75
C PRO A 343 -1.46 1.39 35.18
N ILE A 344 -1.04 2.16 34.19
CA ILE A 344 -1.72 3.39 33.77
C ILE A 344 -2.69 3.13 32.61
N GLN A 345 -3.68 4.03 32.51
CA GLN A 345 -4.69 4.21 31.47
C GLN A 345 -4.29 3.69 30.08
N SER A 346 -5.25 3.02 29.41
CA SER A 346 -5.09 2.41 28.07
C SER A 346 -4.43 3.35 27.05
N ASP A 347 -4.74 4.64 27.12
CA ASP A 347 -4.27 5.67 26.19
C ASP A 347 -2.75 5.91 26.28
N ILE A 348 -2.16 5.82 27.49
CA ILE A 348 -0.71 5.99 27.67
C ILE A 348 0.04 4.83 27.02
N VAL A 349 -0.44 3.60 27.25
CA VAL A 349 0.14 2.40 26.63
C VAL A 349 0.07 2.48 25.12
N GLU A 350 -1.07 2.95 24.58
CA GLU A 350 -1.27 3.11 23.15
C GLU A 350 -0.24 4.06 22.53
N VAL A 351 -0.15 5.29 23.06
CA VAL A 351 0.78 6.32 22.57
C VAL A 351 2.23 5.87 22.73
N THR A 352 2.57 5.24 23.86
CA THR A 352 3.92 4.71 24.13
C THR A 352 4.31 3.63 23.11
N CYS A 353 3.43 2.67 22.82
CA CYS A 353 3.68 1.64 21.82
C CYS A 353 3.90 2.24 20.42
N TYR A 354 3.15 3.28 20.04
CA TYR A 354 3.40 3.99 18.78
C TYR A 354 4.78 4.63 18.73
N ILE A 355 5.20 5.32 19.81
CA ILE A 355 6.54 5.93 19.87
C ILE A 355 7.62 4.86 19.79
N ILE A 356 7.51 3.76 20.54
CA ILE A 356 8.46 2.63 20.47
C ILE A 356 8.56 2.10 19.03
N GLY A 357 7.41 1.84 18.40
CA GLY A 357 7.36 1.41 17.00
C GLY A 357 8.08 2.36 16.06
N LYS A 358 8.00 3.67 16.26
CA LYS A 358 8.74 4.67 15.47
C LYS A 358 10.23 4.68 15.81
N MET A 359 10.58 4.67 17.09
CA MET A 359 11.97 4.72 17.57
C MET A 359 12.79 3.52 17.09
N THR A 360 12.18 2.34 16.92
CA THR A 360 12.87 1.14 16.38
C THR A 360 13.32 1.26 14.93
N LEU A 361 12.88 2.28 14.20
CA LEU A 361 13.45 2.66 12.89
C LEU A 361 14.82 3.36 13.02
N PHE A 362 15.35 3.48 14.23
CA PHE A 362 16.71 3.92 14.51
C PHE A 362 17.48 2.80 15.19
N ASP A 363 18.51 2.28 14.52
CA ASP A 363 19.19 1.03 14.89
C ASP A 363 19.71 0.99 16.33
N HIS A 364 20.15 2.12 16.88
CA HIS A 364 20.64 2.18 18.27
C HIS A 364 19.49 1.98 19.27
N ALA A 365 18.37 2.67 19.07
CA ALA A 365 17.16 2.50 19.89
C ALA A 365 16.60 1.08 19.75
N ALA A 366 16.59 0.51 18.54
CA ALA A 366 16.12 -0.84 18.30
C ALA A 366 16.91 -1.90 19.09
N ARG A 367 18.23 -1.75 19.23
CA ARG A 367 19.08 -2.64 20.04
C ARG A 367 18.81 -2.50 21.53
N GLU A 368 18.45 -1.32 21.99
CA GLU A 368 18.16 -1.08 23.41
C GLU A 368 16.78 -1.66 23.80
N PHE A 369 15.80 -1.54 22.90
CA PHE A 369 14.52 -2.23 23.05
C PHE A 369 14.60 -3.75 22.83
N ALA A 370 15.71 -4.28 22.32
CA ALA A 370 15.93 -5.70 22.03
C ALA A 370 16.18 -6.54 23.31
N SER A 371 15.37 -6.35 24.34
CA SER A 371 15.41 -7.11 25.58
C SER A 371 14.23 -8.09 25.64
N THR A 372 14.47 -9.26 26.24
CA THR A 372 13.41 -10.27 26.48
C THR A 372 12.27 -9.70 27.32
N GLU A 373 12.59 -8.85 28.29
CA GLU A 373 11.61 -8.22 29.16
C GLU A 373 10.71 -7.26 28.38
N THR A 374 11.28 -6.34 27.60
CA THR A 374 10.51 -5.36 26.81
C THR A 374 9.59 -6.04 25.79
N ILE A 375 10.10 -6.99 25.01
CA ILE A 375 9.29 -7.70 24.00
C ILE A 375 8.18 -8.51 24.68
N LYS A 376 8.47 -9.14 25.83
CA LYS A 376 7.47 -9.85 26.62
C LYS A 376 6.40 -8.89 27.17
N THR A 377 6.78 -7.75 27.73
CA THR A 377 5.82 -6.74 28.22
C THR A 377 4.87 -6.30 27.11
N ILE A 378 5.37 -5.99 25.91
CA ILE A 378 4.52 -5.59 24.78
C ILE A 378 3.60 -6.73 24.33
N LEU A 379 4.08 -7.98 24.32
CA LEU A 379 3.25 -9.15 24.02
C LEU A 379 2.17 -9.39 25.09
N ASP A 380 2.49 -9.20 26.37
CA ASP A 380 1.54 -9.34 27.47
C ASP A 380 0.46 -8.26 27.42
N LEU A 381 0.78 -7.04 26.96
CA LEU A 381 -0.19 -6.00 26.66
C LEU A 381 -1.13 -6.39 25.51
N LEU A 382 -0.60 -7.00 24.44
CA LEU A 382 -1.42 -7.53 23.35
C LEU A 382 -2.38 -8.65 23.84
N LYS A 383 -1.94 -9.47 24.80
CA LYS A 383 -2.74 -10.56 25.39
C LYS A 383 -3.83 -10.09 26.37
N LYS A 384 -3.72 -8.88 26.91
CA LYS A 384 -4.57 -8.41 28.01
C LYS A 384 -6.00 -8.12 27.57
N GLU A 385 -6.95 -8.94 28.00
CA GLU A 385 -8.37 -8.86 27.60
C GLU A 385 -9.11 -7.59 28.06
N ASP A 386 -8.59 -6.89 29.06
CA ASP A 386 -9.20 -5.64 29.55
C ASP A 386 -8.85 -4.40 28.69
N LEU A 387 -7.80 -4.48 27.85
CA LEU A 387 -7.36 -3.35 27.05
C LEU A 387 -8.22 -3.16 25.80
N GLN A 388 -8.44 -1.91 25.40
CA GLN A 388 -9.09 -1.59 24.14
C GLN A 388 -8.29 -2.13 22.95
N TRP A 389 -8.98 -2.47 21.86
CA TRP A 389 -8.34 -2.99 20.66
C TRP A 389 -7.38 -1.99 20.00
N SER A 390 -7.58 -0.67 20.15
CA SER A 390 -6.64 0.36 19.67
C SER A 390 -5.27 0.22 20.35
N THR A 391 -5.26 0.03 21.67
CA THR A 391 -4.05 -0.18 22.47
C THR A 391 -3.36 -1.49 22.11
N ARG A 392 -4.13 -2.58 21.97
CA ARG A 392 -3.59 -3.87 21.52
C ARG A 392 -3.02 -3.80 20.11
N HIS A 393 -3.69 -3.07 19.22
CA HIS A 393 -3.22 -2.82 17.86
C HIS A 393 -1.87 -2.09 17.86
N ALA A 394 -1.74 -1.03 18.66
CA ALA A 394 -0.48 -0.29 18.82
C ALA A 394 0.65 -1.18 19.35
N ALA A 395 0.37 -2.04 20.34
CA ALA A 395 1.33 -3.03 20.84
C ALA A 395 1.79 -4.01 19.74
N ASN A 396 0.85 -4.51 18.93
CA ASN A 396 1.17 -5.39 17.81
C ASN A 396 2.01 -4.70 16.72
N LEU A 397 1.73 -3.42 16.44
CA LEU A 397 2.55 -2.59 15.55
C LEU A 397 3.97 -2.39 16.09
N ALA A 398 4.13 -2.17 17.40
CA ALA A 398 5.44 -2.07 18.03
C ALA A 398 6.23 -3.38 17.89
N ILE A 399 5.60 -4.54 18.13
CA ILE A 399 6.21 -5.87 17.91
C ILE A 399 6.64 -6.02 16.45
N LYS A 400 5.77 -5.69 15.49
CA LYS A 400 6.10 -5.74 14.05
C LYS A 400 7.38 -4.99 13.74
N GLN A 401 7.51 -3.75 14.20
CA GLN A 401 8.68 -2.92 13.92
C GLN A 401 9.94 -3.47 14.61
N LEU A 402 9.82 -3.93 15.85
CA LEU A 402 10.91 -4.60 16.57
C LEU A 402 11.43 -5.83 15.82
N LEU A 403 10.54 -6.70 15.31
CA LEU A 403 10.95 -7.89 14.57
C LEU A 403 11.57 -7.56 13.21
N MET A 404 11.07 -6.51 12.54
CA MET A 404 11.64 -6.05 11.28
C MET A 404 13.04 -5.44 11.43
N SER A 405 13.34 -4.86 12.60
CA SER A 405 14.62 -4.19 12.85
C SER A 405 15.81 -5.14 13.05
N ASN A 406 15.60 -6.29 13.71
CA ASN A 406 16.70 -7.19 14.07
C ASN A 406 16.24 -8.65 14.23
N ILE A 407 16.98 -9.59 13.64
CA ILE A 407 16.75 -11.03 13.75
C ILE A 407 16.83 -11.55 15.20
N THR A 408 17.60 -10.90 16.08
CA THR A 408 17.65 -11.28 17.52
C THR A 408 16.29 -11.12 18.18
N ASN A 409 15.51 -10.11 17.78
CA ASN A 409 14.16 -9.89 18.31
C ASN A 409 13.21 -11.01 17.88
N CYS A 410 13.38 -11.55 16.67
CA CYS A 410 12.64 -12.74 16.23
C CYS A 410 12.97 -13.96 17.09
N ASN A 411 14.23 -14.16 17.49
CA ASN A 411 14.61 -15.26 18.41
C ASN A 411 13.93 -15.09 19.77
N ILE A 412 14.00 -13.90 20.35
CA ILE A 412 13.36 -13.57 21.63
C ILE A 412 11.84 -13.82 21.54
N PHE A 413 11.19 -13.29 20.51
CA PHE A 413 9.75 -13.42 20.30
C PHE A 413 9.32 -14.89 20.11
N SER A 414 10.13 -15.68 19.41
CA SER A 414 9.92 -17.13 19.27
C SER A 414 10.06 -17.85 20.62
N ASN A 415 11.07 -17.51 21.43
CA ASN A 415 11.33 -18.14 22.72
C ASN A 415 10.23 -17.86 23.76
N ILE A 416 9.52 -16.74 23.65
CA ILE A 416 8.38 -16.39 24.52
C ILE A 416 7.03 -16.86 23.95
N HIS A 417 7.03 -17.76 22.94
CA HIS A 417 5.82 -18.28 22.30
C HIS A 417 4.92 -17.19 21.69
N GLY A 418 5.52 -16.11 21.20
CA GLY A 418 4.82 -15.03 20.52
C GLY A 418 4.04 -15.47 19.28
N PRO A 419 4.64 -16.23 18.34
CA PRO A 419 3.95 -16.69 17.14
C PRO A 419 2.73 -17.56 17.44
N ASP A 420 2.81 -18.39 18.48
CA ASP A 420 1.73 -19.30 18.89
C ASP A 420 0.47 -18.52 19.28
N TYR A 421 0.65 -17.43 20.04
CA TYR A 421 -0.45 -16.52 20.38
C TYR A 421 -1.03 -15.83 19.15
N LEU A 422 -0.20 -15.33 18.23
CA LEU A 422 -0.69 -14.69 17.01
C LEU A 422 -1.50 -15.66 16.14
N TRP A 423 -1.06 -16.91 16.02
CA TRP A 423 -1.83 -17.94 15.32
C TRP A 423 -3.15 -18.26 16.01
N GLN A 424 -3.17 -18.35 17.33
CA GLN A 424 -4.40 -18.53 18.10
C GLN A 424 -5.38 -17.38 17.85
N MET A 425 -4.89 -16.13 17.92
CA MET A 425 -5.69 -14.93 17.67
C MET A 425 -6.24 -14.89 16.24
N LEU A 426 -5.44 -15.25 15.23
CA LEU A 426 -5.87 -15.34 13.84
C LEU A 426 -6.88 -16.46 13.59
N LYS A 427 -6.81 -17.58 14.32
CA LYS A 427 -7.81 -18.67 14.23
C LYS A 427 -9.18 -18.27 14.80
N HIS A 428 -9.20 -17.41 15.81
CA HIS A 428 -10.43 -16.91 16.44
C HIS A 428 -10.90 -15.56 15.87
N SER A 429 -10.31 -15.07 14.77
CA SER A 429 -10.54 -13.73 14.25
C SER A 429 -11.90 -13.50 13.60
N THR A 430 -12.75 -14.53 13.50
CA THR A 430 -13.97 -14.47 12.68
C THR A 430 -15.04 -13.53 13.21
N GLU A 431 -15.01 -13.14 14.50
CA GLU A 431 -15.96 -12.17 15.08
C GLU A 431 -15.39 -11.23 16.17
N GLN A 432 -14.22 -11.52 16.77
CA GLN A 432 -13.76 -10.82 17.98
C GLN A 432 -12.56 -9.89 17.79
N VAL A 433 -11.81 -10.02 16.68
CA VAL A 433 -10.54 -9.30 16.45
C VAL A 433 -10.69 -8.35 15.26
N PRO A 434 -10.37 -7.05 15.40
CA PRO A 434 -10.38 -6.09 14.29
C PRO A 434 -9.43 -6.50 13.17
N VAL A 435 -9.85 -6.24 11.93
CA VAL A 435 -9.14 -6.64 10.71
C VAL A 435 -7.74 -6.02 10.65
N GLU A 436 -7.61 -4.76 11.07
CA GLU A 436 -6.38 -4.01 11.14
C GLU A 436 -5.34 -4.75 12.01
N THR A 437 -5.76 -5.29 13.14
CA THR A 437 -4.90 -6.06 14.04
C THR A 437 -4.53 -7.42 13.45
N CYS A 438 -5.44 -8.06 12.71
CA CYS A 438 -5.14 -9.28 11.97
C CYS A 438 -4.11 -9.04 10.86
N ILE A 439 -4.22 -7.94 10.11
CA ILE A 439 -3.24 -7.52 9.09
C ILE A 439 -1.86 -7.40 9.73
N VAL A 440 -1.76 -6.65 10.82
CA VAL A 440 -0.48 -6.45 11.52
C VAL A 440 0.09 -7.78 12.02
N SER A 441 -0.75 -8.67 12.55
CA SER A 441 -0.32 -10.00 13.01
C SER A 441 0.27 -10.85 11.87
N LEU A 442 -0.37 -10.85 10.69
CA LEU A 442 0.16 -11.50 9.50
C LEU A 442 1.49 -10.90 9.07
N GLU A 443 1.66 -9.59 9.21
CA GLU A 443 2.92 -8.90 8.90
C GLU A 443 4.03 -9.19 9.92
N VAL A 444 3.71 -9.38 11.20
CA VAL A 444 4.65 -9.85 12.23
C VAL A 444 5.15 -11.25 11.87
N LEU A 445 4.23 -12.17 11.53
CA LEU A 445 4.56 -13.52 11.08
C LEU A 445 5.39 -13.51 9.78
N LEU A 446 5.08 -12.60 8.85
CA LEU A 446 5.85 -12.39 7.62
C LEU A 446 7.26 -11.89 7.92
N ALA A 447 7.44 -10.98 8.88
CA ALA A 447 8.76 -10.49 9.29
C ALA A 447 9.65 -11.65 9.76
N MET A 448 9.08 -12.60 10.52
CA MET A 448 9.80 -13.82 10.91
C MET A 448 10.06 -14.75 9.73
N ALA A 449 9.05 -15.01 8.89
CA ALA A 449 9.16 -15.92 7.74
C ALA A 449 10.15 -15.45 6.66
N ARG A 450 10.57 -14.19 6.66
CA ARG A 450 11.66 -13.69 5.81
C ARG A 450 13.01 -14.33 6.15
N HIS A 451 13.20 -14.79 7.39
CA HIS A 451 14.41 -15.48 7.83
C HIS A 451 14.22 -17.00 7.77
N LEU A 452 15.15 -17.68 7.10
CA LEU A 452 15.09 -19.13 6.88
C LEU A 452 14.94 -19.94 8.18
N THR A 453 15.65 -19.53 9.25
CA THR A 453 15.66 -20.20 10.56
C THR A 453 14.28 -20.36 11.18
N PHE A 454 13.40 -19.35 11.05
CA PHE A 454 12.05 -19.41 11.60
C PHE A 454 11.06 -19.98 10.58
N ARG A 455 11.29 -19.76 9.29
CA ARG A 455 10.40 -20.22 8.23
C ARG A 455 10.11 -21.70 8.35
N ASP A 456 11.13 -22.53 8.51
CA ASP A 456 10.95 -23.99 8.64
C ASP A 456 10.12 -24.38 9.86
N THR A 457 10.29 -23.69 10.98
CA THR A 457 9.53 -23.95 12.21
C THR A 457 8.06 -23.52 12.13
N MET A 458 7.76 -22.50 11.30
CA MET A 458 6.41 -21.96 11.12
C MET A 458 5.56 -22.79 10.14
N ILE A 459 6.19 -23.62 9.31
CA ILE A 459 5.50 -24.41 8.29
C ILE A 459 4.93 -25.68 8.91
N ASN A 460 3.61 -25.75 9.00
CA ASN A 460 2.88 -26.99 9.21
C ASN A 460 1.54 -26.91 8.45
N PHE A 461 0.80 -28.01 8.42
CA PHE A 461 -0.48 -28.05 7.71
C PHE A 461 -1.48 -27.04 8.29
N ASP A 462 -1.59 -26.95 9.61
CA ASP A 462 -2.57 -26.10 10.29
C ASP A 462 -2.31 -24.61 10.03
N THR A 463 -1.05 -24.16 10.02
CA THR A 463 -0.71 -22.76 9.74
C THR A 463 -1.04 -22.39 8.29
N ILE A 464 -0.67 -23.22 7.33
CA ILE A 464 -0.98 -22.99 5.91
C ILE A 464 -2.48 -23.06 5.64
N ASP A 465 -3.19 -24.03 6.22
CA ASP A 465 -4.65 -24.15 6.09
C ASP A 465 -5.36 -22.96 6.73
N THR A 466 -4.89 -22.48 7.89
CA THR A 466 -5.42 -21.26 8.54
C THR A 466 -5.31 -20.06 7.60
N ILE A 467 -4.15 -19.78 7.02
CA ILE A 467 -3.99 -18.65 6.08
C ILE A 467 -4.92 -18.83 4.85
N CYS A 468 -5.03 -20.06 4.36
CA CYS A 468 -5.92 -20.41 3.26
C CYS A 468 -7.40 -20.16 3.61
N LEU A 469 -7.84 -20.49 4.83
CA LEU A 469 -9.18 -20.19 5.34
C LEU A 469 -9.41 -18.68 5.49
N LEU A 470 -8.43 -17.93 6.00
CA LEU A 470 -8.51 -16.48 6.11
C LEU A 470 -8.71 -15.78 4.75
N LEU A 471 -8.17 -16.34 3.66
CA LEU A 471 -8.41 -15.81 2.31
C LEU A 471 -9.89 -15.91 1.88
N GLU A 472 -10.61 -16.94 2.33
CA GLU A 472 -12.04 -17.11 2.03
C GLU A 472 -12.95 -16.18 2.83
N TRP A 473 -12.40 -15.50 3.84
CA TRP A 473 -13.17 -14.63 4.70
C TRP A 473 -13.88 -13.54 3.89
N ARG A 474 -15.22 -13.58 3.93
CA ARG A 474 -16.12 -12.56 3.40
C ARG A 474 -16.67 -11.82 4.60
N ILE A 475 -16.49 -10.50 4.64
CA ILE A 475 -17.17 -9.67 5.63
C ILE A 475 -18.68 -9.93 5.50
N PHE A 476 -19.30 -10.45 6.56
CA PHE A 476 -20.75 -10.58 6.64
C PHE A 476 -21.36 -9.18 6.68
N SER A 477 -21.69 -8.64 5.51
CA SER A 477 -22.33 -7.34 5.35
C SER A 477 -23.85 -7.41 5.56
N SER A 478 -24.33 -8.15 6.56
CA SER A 478 -25.78 -8.27 6.83
C SER A 478 -26.36 -7.06 7.56
N HIS A 479 -25.54 -6.19 8.17
CA HIS A 479 -26.04 -5.02 8.92
C HIS A 479 -25.61 -3.63 8.40
N LEU A 480 -24.84 -3.54 7.31
CA LEU A 480 -24.26 -2.25 6.85
C LEU A 480 -24.79 -1.72 5.51
N HIS A 481 -25.94 -2.20 5.03
CA HIS A 481 -26.51 -1.76 3.75
C HIS A 481 -27.03 -0.30 3.73
N PHE A 482 -26.92 0.43 4.85
CA PHE A 482 -27.44 1.80 5.00
C PHE A 482 -26.36 2.89 5.15
N TYR A 483 -25.06 2.55 5.15
CA TYR A 483 -24.00 3.51 5.46
C TYR A 483 -23.29 4.08 4.22
N CYS A 484 -22.93 5.37 4.32
CA CYS A 484 -22.31 6.20 3.29
C CYS A 484 -21.16 5.52 2.51
N ASN A 485 -21.07 5.82 1.20
CA ASN A 485 -20.06 5.32 0.25
C ASN A 485 -18.59 5.42 0.73
N ILE A 486 -18.26 6.34 1.65
CA ILE A 486 -16.90 6.52 2.20
C ILE A 486 -16.53 5.37 3.16
N ILE A 487 -17.46 4.95 4.03
CA ILE A 487 -17.23 3.87 5.00
C ILE A 487 -17.06 2.54 4.26
N LEU A 488 -17.93 2.28 3.27
CA LEU A 488 -17.81 1.10 2.40
C LEU A 488 -16.50 1.07 1.62
N ARG A 489 -15.99 2.22 1.16
CA ARG A 489 -14.70 2.31 0.47
C ARG A 489 -13.52 1.96 1.38
N ASN A 490 -13.51 2.47 2.62
CA ASN A 490 -12.45 2.17 3.60
C ASN A 490 -12.46 0.69 4.01
N ILE A 491 -13.63 0.11 4.23
CA ILE A 491 -13.78 -1.32 4.54
C ILE A 491 -13.23 -2.18 3.38
N ASN A 492 -13.57 -1.84 2.13
CA ASN A 492 -13.06 -2.55 0.97
C ASN A 492 -11.52 -2.42 0.82
N LEU A 493 -10.94 -1.28 1.20
CA LEU A 493 -9.50 -1.09 1.21
C LEU A 493 -8.82 -2.02 2.24
N LEU A 494 -9.36 -2.10 3.45
CA LEU A 494 -8.86 -2.97 4.53
C LEU A 494 -8.94 -4.46 4.17
N VAL A 495 -10.05 -4.90 3.56
CA VAL A 495 -10.18 -6.29 3.06
C VAL A 495 -9.12 -6.62 2.01
N ASN A 496 -8.82 -5.66 1.13
CA ASN A 496 -7.77 -5.84 0.13
C ASN A 496 -6.39 -5.97 0.80
N GLU A 497 -6.06 -5.09 1.74
CA GLU A 497 -4.79 -5.17 2.50
C GLU A 497 -4.67 -6.49 3.27
N PHE A 498 -5.76 -6.97 3.87
CA PHE A 498 -5.81 -8.27 4.54
C PHE A 498 -5.49 -9.43 3.59
N LYS A 499 -6.11 -9.48 2.41
CA LYS A 499 -5.81 -10.50 1.39
C LYS A 499 -4.38 -10.40 0.88
N ILE A 500 -3.87 -9.18 0.70
CA ILE A 500 -2.49 -8.94 0.30
C ILE A 500 -1.52 -9.48 1.37
N ALA A 501 -1.78 -9.25 2.66
CA ALA A 501 -0.96 -9.75 3.76
C ALA A 501 -0.92 -11.30 3.78
N CYS A 502 -2.07 -11.96 3.62
CA CYS A 502 -2.15 -13.42 3.49
C CYS A 502 -1.33 -13.94 2.30
N CYS A 503 -1.49 -13.33 1.11
CA CYS A 503 -0.73 -13.73 -0.08
C CYS A 503 0.78 -13.55 0.11
N LYS A 504 1.22 -12.45 0.75
CA LYS A 504 2.65 -12.21 1.04
C LYS A 504 3.21 -13.25 2.01
N LEU A 505 2.48 -13.60 3.07
CA LEU A 505 2.89 -14.63 4.02
C LEU A 505 2.98 -16.01 3.38
N LEU A 506 1.97 -16.41 2.60
CA LEU A 506 2.01 -17.65 1.82
C LEU A 506 3.19 -17.67 0.85
N SER A 507 3.48 -16.54 0.20
CA SER A 507 4.61 -16.44 -0.73
C SER A 507 5.93 -16.72 -0.04
N ALA A 508 6.11 -16.22 1.19
CA ALA A 508 7.32 -16.45 1.98
C ALA A 508 7.42 -17.90 2.48
N LEU A 509 6.34 -18.47 3.02
CA LEU A 509 6.33 -19.83 3.56
C LEU A 509 6.46 -20.90 2.45
N CYS A 510 5.88 -20.67 1.28
CA CYS A 510 5.92 -21.61 0.15
C CYS A 510 7.19 -21.50 -0.71
N LEU A 511 8.20 -20.72 -0.28
CA LEU A 511 9.55 -20.85 -0.82
C LEU A 511 10.15 -22.22 -0.49
N GLU A 512 9.74 -22.83 0.63
CA GLU A 512 10.14 -24.18 1.01
C GLU A 512 9.23 -25.25 0.41
N GLU A 513 9.79 -26.44 0.15
CA GLU A 513 9.07 -27.56 -0.44
C GLU A 513 7.91 -28.04 0.45
N SER A 514 8.12 -28.09 1.77
CA SER A 514 7.10 -28.41 2.77
C SER A 514 5.92 -27.43 2.71
N GLY A 515 6.20 -26.13 2.56
CA GLY A 515 5.18 -25.09 2.42
C GLY A 515 4.33 -25.29 1.16
N ARG A 516 4.98 -25.56 0.01
CA ARG A 516 4.28 -25.90 -1.24
C ARG A 516 3.41 -27.15 -1.10
N HIS A 517 3.94 -28.19 -0.46
CA HIS A 517 3.20 -29.43 -0.21
C HIS A 517 1.93 -29.17 0.60
N TYR A 518 2.03 -28.44 1.72
CA TYR A 518 0.86 -28.11 2.54
C TYR A 518 -0.11 -27.14 1.86
N PHE A 519 0.39 -26.20 1.05
CA PHE A 519 -0.48 -25.31 0.25
C PHE A 519 -1.34 -26.09 -0.73
N LEU A 520 -0.75 -27.07 -1.43
CA LEU A 520 -1.50 -27.97 -2.32
C LEU A 520 -2.49 -28.84 -1.53
N LYS A 521 -2.07 -29.38 -0.38
CA LYS A 521 -2.93 -30.19 0.51
C LYS A 521 -4.13 -29.40 1.05
N ALA A 522 -3.94 -28.12 1.40
CA ALA A 522 -4.98 -27.20 1.86
C ALA A 522 -5.87 -26.66 0.72
N LYS A 523 -5.64 -27.11 -0.52
CA LYS A 523 -6.33 -26.66 -1.75
C LYS A 523 -6.23 -25.14 -1.94
N GLY A 524 -5.12 -24.51 -1.54
CA GLY A 524 -4.96 -23.06 -1.59
C GLY A 524 -5.12 -22.47 -3.00
N PHE A 525 -4.75 -23.23 -4.04
CA PHE A 525 -4.98 -22.86 -5.44
C PHE A 525 -6.47 -22.76 -5.82
N GLN A 526 -7.40 -23.39 -5.12
CA GLN A 526 -8.84 -23.20 -5.39
C GLN A 526 -9.32 -21.88 -4.80
N ARG A 527 -8.80 -21.52 -3.62
CA ARG A 527 -9.23 -20.38 -2.82
C ARG A 527 -8.80 -19.04 -3.42
N ILE A 528 -7.67 -19.01 -4.14
CA ILE A 528 -7.13 -17.78 -4.74
C ILE A 528 -7.53 -17.54 -6.20
N PHE A 529 -8.24 -18.47 -6.85
CA PHE A 529 -8.58 -18.32 -8.28
C PHE A 529 -9.45 -17.09 -8.56
N ALA A 530 -10.40 -16.81 -7.67
CA ALA A 530 -11.24 -15.62 -7.81
C ALA A 530 -10.41 -14.32 -7.78
N PHE A 531 -9.27 -14.30 -7.07
CA PHE A 531 -8.46 -13.09 -6.87
C PHE A 531 -7.65 -12.67 -8.09
N ILE A 532 -7.48 -13.54 -9.09
CA ILE A 532 -6.84 -13.14 -10.36
C ILE A 532 -7.83 -12.53 -11.36
N THR A 533 -9.13 -12.54 -11.03
CA THR A 533 -10.20 -12.04 -11.91
C THR A 533 -10.48 -10.55 -11.70
N ASP A 534 -11.17 -9.92 -12.65
CA ASP A 534 -11.58 -8.50 -12.55
C ASP A 534 -12.53 -8.19 -11.38
N ALA A 535 -13.01 -9.20 -10.65
CA ALA A 535 -13.79 -9.01 -9.42
C ALA A 535 -12.99 -8.38 -8.26
N TYR A 536 -11.65 -8.31 -8.38
CA TYR A 536 -10.76 -7.82 -7.32
C TYR A 536 -9.87 -6.67 -7.77
N SER A 537 -9.43 -5.87 -6.79
CA SER A 537 -8.55 -4.72 -7.04
C SER A 537 -7.22 -5.14 -7.67
N VAL A 538 -6.61 -4.21 -8.40
CA VAL A 538 -5.30 -4.41 -9.05
C VAL A 538 -4.24 -4.86 -8.02
N SER A 539 -4.26 -4.29 -6.81
CA SER A 539 -3.32 -4.63 -5.74
C SER A 539 -3.45 -6.09 -5.27
N VAL A 540 -4.67 -6.59 -5.09
CA VAL A 540 -4.92 -7.99 -4.69
C VAL A 540 -4.53 -8.95 -5.82
N ARG A 541 -4.89 -8.63 -7.07
CA ARG A 541 -4.46 -9.40 -8.24
C ARG A 541 -2.94 -9.49 -8.32
N ASN A 542 -2.25 -8.36 -8.18
CA ASN A 542 -0.79 -8.30 -8.22
C ASN A 542 -0.14 -9.14 -7.11
N ALA A 543 -0.62 -9.04 -5.86
CA ALA A 543 -0.13 -9.87 -4.75
C ALA A 543 -0.37 -11.37 -4.97
N THR A 544 -1.51 -11.73 -5.56
CA THR A 544 -1.83 -13.13 -5.91
C THR A 544 -0.90 -13.66 -7.01
N LEU A 545 -0.57 -12.83 -8.01
CA LEU A 545 0.40 -13.20 -9.04
C LEU A 545 1.82 -13.32 -8.50
N GLN A 546 2.22 -12.50 -7.53
CA GLN A 546 3.49 -12.67 -6.82
C GLN A 546 3.56 -14.02 -6.10
N LEU A 547 2.45 -14.44 -5.45
CA LEU A 547 2.34 -15.77 -4.85
C LEU A 547 2.51 -16.87 -5.91
N ILE A 548 1.74 -16.81 -7.00
CA ILE A 548 1.80 -17.80 -8.08
C ILE A 548 3.21 -17.87 -8.68
N GLN A 549 3.84 -16.73 -8.93
CA GLN A 549 5.20 -16.63 -9.43
C GLN A 549 6.20 -17.31 -8.49
N ALA A 550 6.14 -17.01 -7.20
CA ALA A 550 7.08 -17.54 -6.21
C ALA A 550 7.01 -19.07 -6.13
N ILE A 551 5.81 -19.63 -6.07
CA ILE A 551 5.60 -21.07 -5.82
C ILE A 551 5.65 -21.92 -7.10
N SER A 552 5.39 -21.33 -8.27
CA SER A 552 5.42 -22.03 -9.57
C SER A 552 6.83 -22.17 -10.16
N THR A 553 7.87 -21.78 -9.41
CA THR A 553 9.25 -22.19 -9.69
C THR A 553 9.39 -23.72 -9.64
N ASP A 554 8.58 -24.38 -8.81
CA ASP A 554 8.37 -25.82 -8.80
C ASP A 554 7.38 -26.23 -9.91
N LEU A 555 7.86 -27.04 -10.86
CA LEU A 555 7.06 -27.49 -12.00
C LEU A 555 5.85 -28.34 -11.57
N THR A 556 5.88 -28.97 -10.40
CA THR A 556 4.76 -29.74 -9.87
C THR A 556 3.62 -28.80 -9.51
N VAL A 557 3.92 -27.73 -8.78
CA VAL A 557 2.93 -26.71 -8.40
C VAL A 557 2.42 -25.97 -9.63
N ALA A 558 3.30 -25.61 -10.57
CA ALA A 558 2.91 -24.98 -11.82
C ALA A 558 1.92 -25.84 -12.64
N LYS A 559 2.10 -27.17 -12.68
CA LYS A 559 1.13 -28.09 -13.31
C LYS A 559 -0.24 -28.02 -12.64
N PHE A 560 -0.31 -27.99 -11.30
CA PHE A 560 -1.59 -27.84 -10.60
C PHE A 560 -2.32 -26.55 -10.99
N PHE A 561 -1.61 -25.41 -11.13
CA PHE A 561 -2.23 -24.16 -11.61
C PHE A 561 -2.75 -24.28 -13.05
N VAL A 562 -1.98 -24.91 -13.95
CA VAL A 562 -2.42 -25.17 -15.34
C VAL A 562 -3.67 -26.06 -15.36
N GLU A 563 -3.67 -27.14 -14.57
CA GLU A 563 -4.80 -28.08 -14.49
C GLU A 563 -6.07 -27.43 -13.94
N ASN A 564 -5.92 -26.41 -13.10
CA ASN A 564 -7.02 -25.63 -12.54
C ASN A 564 -7.32 -24.33 -13.33
N LYS A 565 -7.08 -24.34 -14.65
CA LYS A 565 -7.49 -23.30 -15.61
C LYS A 565 -6.87 -21.91 -15.43
N TYR A 566 -5.85 -21.75 -14.58
CA TYR A 566 -5.18 -20.45 -14.41
C TYR A 566 -4.55 -19.95 -15.72
N LEU A 567 -3.74 -20.79 -16.37
CA LEU A 567 -3.12 -20.45 -17.63
C LEU A 567 -4.16 -20.09 -18.71
N LEU A 568 -5.26 -20.87 -18.80
CA LEU A 568 -6.35 -20.60 -19.73
C LEU A 568 -6.99 -19.23 -19.48
N TYR A 569 -7.30 -18.91 -18.22
CA TYR A 569 -7.85 -17.62 -17.85
C TYR A 569 -6.90 -16.47 -18.20
N MET A 570 -5.61 -16.63 -17.91
CA MET A 570 -4.59 -15.61 -18.18
C MET A 570 -4.38 -15.35 -19.68
N LEU A 571 -4.44 -16.40 -20.50
CA LEU A 571 -4.35 -16.29 -21.96
C LEU A 571 -5.58 -15.61 -22.56
N ASN A 572 -6.77 -15.84 -22.01
CA ASN A 572 -7.99 -15.19 -22.50
C ASN A 572 -8.06 -13.70 -22.09
N ASN A 573 -7.39 -13.31 -21.00
CA ASN A 573 -7.42 -11.95 -20.45
C ASN A 573 -6.07 -11.23 -20.57
N ARG A 574 -5.42 -11.36 -21.74
CA ARG A 574 -4.08 -10.78 -22.03
C ARG A 574 -3.96 -9.28 -21.80
N LEU A 575 -5.05 -8.52 -21.95
CA LEU A 575 -5.06 -7.07 -21.72
C LEU A 575 -4.68 -6.68 -20.29
N SER A 576 -4.84 -7.59 -19.32
CA SER A 576 -4.44 -7.39 -17.92
C SER A 576 -2.94 -7.12 -17.74
N SER A 577 -2.10 -7.53 -18.70
CA SER A 577 -0.66 -7.23 -18.73
C SER A 577 -0.34 -5.73 -18.73
N LYS A 578 -1.23 -4.90 -19.30
CA LYS A 578 -1.06 -3.44 -19.32
C LYS A 578 -1.14 -2.82 -17.92
N THR A 579 -1.93 -3.44 -17.03
CA THR A 579 -2.16 -2.95 -15.67
C THR A 579 -1.27 -3.67 -14.66
N ILE A 580 -0.95 -4.95 -14.90
CA ILE A 580 -0.15 -5.78 -13.99
C ILE A 580 1.02 -6.40 -14.77
N PRO A 581 2.24 -5.85 -14.66
CA PRO A 581 3.42 -6.33 -15.39
C PRO A 581 3.77 -7.81 -15.14
N LEU A 582 3.42 -8.34 -13.97
CA LEU A 582 3.66 -9.75 -13.60
C LEU A 582 2.82 -10.76 -14.39
N TRP A 583 1.78 -10.30 -15.12
CA TRP A 583 0.86 -11.18 -15.85
C TRP A 583 1.59 -12.08 -16.85
N ASP A 584 2.41 -11.50 -17.73
CA ASP A 584 3.13 -12.26 -18.75
C ASP A 584 4.25 -13.12 -18.15
N THR A 585 4.87 -12.65 -17.06
CA THR A 585 5.86 -13.43 -16.32
C THR A 585 5.24 -14.70 -15.75
N CYS A 586 4.04 -14.61 -15.17
CA CYS A 586 3.32 -15.78 -14.66
C CYS A 586 2.89 -16.73 -15.79
N ILE A 587 2.41 -16.21 -16.93
CA ILE A 587 2.11 -17.03 -18.10
C ILE A 587 3.34 -17.82 -18.53
N GLU A 588 4.49 -17.16 -18.64
CA GLU A 588 5.74 -17.79 -19.04
C GLU A 588 6.19 -18.89 -18.04
N ILE A 589 6.07 -18.63 -16.73
CA ILE A 589 6.40 -19.63 -15.70
C ILE A 589 5.45 -20.83 -15.77
N LEU A 590 4.14 -20.61 -15.90
CA LEU A 590 3.18 -21.70 -16.02
C LEU A 590 3.40 -22.52 -17.30
N LEU A 591 3.77 -21.87 -18.41
CA LEU A 591 4.09 -22.54 -19.67
C LEU A 591 5.33 -23.44 -19.58
N LYS A 592 6.30 -23.15 -18.70
CA LYS A 592 7.45 -24.04 -18.45
C LYS A 592 7.05 -25.41 -17.91
N SER A 593 5.91 -25.49 -17.21
CA SER A 593 5.36 -26.76 -16.72
C SER A 593 4.79 -27.65 -17.83
N HIS A 594 4.47 -27.06 -18.99
CA HIS A 594 3.91 -27.75 -20.15
C HIS A 594 4.51 -27.22 -21.47
N LEU A 595 5.76 -27.61 -21.73
CA LEU A 595 6.55 -27.19 -22.91
C LEU A 595 5.85 -27.40 -24.27
N PRO A 596 5.05 -28.46 -24.51
CA PRO A 596 4.32 -28.58 -25.77
C PRO A 596 3.35 -27.42 -26.02
N THR A 597 2.63 -26.97 -24.98
CA THR A 597 1.74 -25.79 -25.09
C THR A 597 2.55 -24.52 -25.24
N LYS A 598 3.67 -24.40 -24.53
CA LYS A 598 4.60 -23.27 -24.69
C LYS A 598 5.04 -23.13 -26.15
N PHE A 599 5.53 -24.21 -26.75
CA PHE A 599 5.98 -24.20 -28.13
C PHE A 599 4.83 -23.95 -29.11
N ALA A 600 3.63 -24.48 -28.84
CA ALA A 600 2.46 -24.23 -29.66
C ALA A 600 2.04 -22.75 -29.68
N LEU A 601 2.12 -22.05 -28.55
CA LEU A 601 1.70 -20.65 -28.41
C LEU A 601 2.78 -19.65 -28.79
N THR A 602 4.03 -19.93 -28.46
CA THR A 602 5.15 -18.98 -28.62
C THR A 602 6.01 -19.28 -29.85
N GLY A 603 5.88 -20.47 -30.44
CA GLY A 603 6.78 -20.95 -31.48
C GLY A 603 8.21 -21.19 -30.99
N ARG A 604 8.51 -21.09 -29.68
CA ARG A 604 9.89 -21.15 -29.17
C ARG A 604 10.01 -21.95 -27.87
N LEU A 605 11.00 -22.83 -27.83
CA LEU A 605 11.55 -23.38 -26.59
C LEU A 605 12.96 -22.84 -26.41
N SER A 606 13.19 -22.17 -25.29
CA SER A 606 14.50 -21.61 -24.94
C SER A 606 15.49 -22.72 -24.55
N LEU A 607 16.76 -22.31 -24.39
CA LEU A 607 17.82 -23.15 -23.85
C LEU A 607 17.57 -23.66 -22.41
N HIS A 608 16.65 -23.04 -21.67
CA HIS A 608 16.26 -23.50 -20.33
C HIS A 608 15.04 -24.43 -20.32
N ASP A 609 14.35 -24.56 -21.45
CA ASP A 609 13.20 -25.43 -21.60
C ASP A 609 13.68 -26.84 -21.95
N LEU A 610 13.92 -27.65 -20.91
CA LEU A 610 14.40 -29.02 -21.04
C LEU A 610 13.24 -29.99 -21.25
N THR A 611 13.25 -30.65 -22.38
CA THR A 611 12.22 -31.61 -22.76
C THR A 611 12.35 -32.95 -22.01
N GLN A 612 11.21 -33.51 -21.59
CA GLN A 612 11.12 -34.77 -20.82
C GLN A 612 10.75 -35.97 -21.73
N ASN A 613 10.50 -37.16 -21.16
CA ASN A 613 10.25 -38.38 -21.94
C ASN A 613 8.94 -38.29 -22.77
N GLY A 614 9.01 -38.74 -24.03
CA GLY A 614 7.85 -38.96 -24.90
C GLY A 614 7.46 -37.75 -25.76
N PHE A 615 7.91 -37.74 -27.01
CA PHE A 615 7.54 -36.73 -28.01
C PHE A 615 6.57 -37.31 -29.05
N TYR A 616 5.56 -36.51 -29.38
CA TYR A 616 4.57 -36.83 -30.39
C TYR A 616 4.37 -35.62 -31.29
N VAL A 617 4.19 -35.86 -32.58
CA VAL A 617 3.82 -34.83 -33.56
C VAL A 617 2.32 -34.96 -33.83
N SER A 618 1.57 -33.86 -33.68
CA SER A 618 0.17 -33.76 -34.12
C SER A 618 0.09 -32.84 -35.33
N LYS A 619 -0.39 -33.36 -36.47
CA LYS A 619 -0.71 -32.56 -37.67
C LYS A 619 -2.23 -32.44 -37.80
N THR A 620 -2.82 -31.52 -37.05
CA THR A 620 -4.21 -31.05 -37.20
C THR A 620 -4.19 -29.57 -37.59
N ASN A 621 -4.88 -29.20 -38.68
CA ASN A 621 -5.03 -27.80 -39.15
C ASN A 621 -5.91 -26.90 -38.26
N ILE A 622 -6.26 -27.36 -37.06
CA ILE A 622 -7.13 -26.62 -36.13
C ILE A 622 -6.23 -26.01 -35.07
N CYS A 623 -5.85 -24.74 -35.26
CA CYS A 623 -5.49 -23.88 -34.14
C CYS A 623 -6.25 -22.55 -34.22
N PRO A 624 -7.56 -22.54 -33.95
CA PRO A 624 -8.20 -21.43 -33.29
C PRO A 624 -8.13 -21.67 -31.77
N TYR A 625 -7.96 -20.62 -31.00
CA TYR A 625 -7.89 -20.66 -29.55
C TYR A 625 -8.94 -21.58 -28.88
N VAL A 626 -8.51 -22.27 -27.82
CA VAL A 626 -9.34 -22.94 -26.79
C VAL A 626 -10.13 -24.17 -27.25
N ASN A 627 -9.46 -25.33 -27.29
CA ASN A 627 -10.01 -26.59 -26.78
C ASN A 627 -8.82 -27.44 -26.32
N PHE A 628 -8.46 -27.27 -25.04
CA PHE A 628 -7.49 -28.13 -24.36
C PHE A 628 -8.05 -29.56 -24.34
N CYS A 629 -7.69 -30.37 -25.33
CA CYS A 629 -7.88 -31.81 -25.24
C CYS A 629 -6.97 -32.35 -24.13
N TYR A 630 -7.51 -32.40 -22.91
CA TYR A 630 -7.30 -33.54 -22.04
C TYR A 630 -7.80 -34.79 -22.78
N SER A 631 -7.04 -35.30 -23.73
CA SER A 631 -7.20 -36.69 -24.12
C SER A 631 -6.40 -37.52 -23.14
N THR A 632 -7.13 -38.16 -22.24
CA THR A 632 -6.83 -39.34 -21.41
C THR A 632 -6.33 -40.55 -22.24
N GLN A 633 -5.64 -40.34 -23.37
CA GLN A 633 -4.98 -41.39 -24.16
C GLN A 633 -3.53 -41.63 -23.74
N LYS A 634 -3.06 -41.01 -22.64
CA LYS A 634 -1.66 -41.11 -22.19
C LYS A 634 -1.28 -42.47 -21.59
N GLU A 635 -2.24 -43.36 -21.30
CA GLU A 635 -1.96 -44.64 -20.61
C GLU A 635 -1.90 -45.89 -21.52
N ARG A 636 -2.26 -45.83 -22.80
CA ARG A 636 -2.28 -47.05 -23.64
C ARG A 636 -1.05 -47.30 -24.51
N LEU A 637 -0.13 -46.34 -24.67
CA LEU A 637 0.97 -46.45 -25.64
C LEU A 637 2.37 -46.69 -25.03
N SER A 638 2.52 -46.81 -23.70
CA SER A 638 3.86 -46.70 -23.09
C SER A 638 4.62 -47.99 -22.76
N LYS A 639 4.09 -49.21 -22.93
CA LYS A 639 4.81 -50.41 -22.44
C LYS A 639 5.66 -51.19 -23.45
N ASN A 640 5.35 -51.19 -24.75
CA ASN A 640 6.05 -52.07 -25.70
C ASN A 640 6.82 -51.37 -26.85
N PHE A 641 6.83 -50.04 -26.93
CA PHE A 641 7.47 -49.33 -28.05
C PHE A 641 8.81 -48.65 -27.73
N PHE A 642 9.20 -48.59 -26.45
CA PHE A 642 10.44 -47.92 -26.02
C PHE A 642 11.73 -48.72 -26.33
N GLN A 643 11.64 -50.02 -26.62
CA GLN A 643 12.79 -50.93 -26.61
C GLN A 643 13.68 -50.83 -27.88
N ASN A 644 13.09 -50.56 -29.05
CA ASN A 644 13.86 -50.44 -30.30
C ASN A 644 14.58 -49.08 -30.44
N PHE A 645 14.03 -48.00 -29.86
CA PHE A 645 14.71 -46.70 -29.84
C PHE A 645 15.84 -46.67 -28.80
N LEU A 646 15.68 -47.36 -27.67
CA LEU A 646 16.71 -47.53 -26.64
C LEU A 646 17.93 -48.32 -27.13
N CYS A 647 17.81 -49.30 -28.02
CA CYS A 647 18.98 -49.99 -28.58
C CYS A 647 19.86 -49.03 -29.42
N ASN A 648 19.27 -48.23 -30.31
CA ASN A 648 20.03 -47.26 -31.12
C ASN A 648 20.50 -46.04 -30.28
N PHE A 649 19.72 -45.63 -29.27
CA PHE A 649 20.11 -44.57 -28.34
C PHE A 649 21.18 -45.03 -27.34
N ASN A 650 21.18 -46.29 -26.91
CA ASN A 650 22.27 -46.87 -26.12
C ASN A 650 23.53 -47.02 -26.96
N ILE A 651 23.44 -47.35 -28.24
CA ILE A 651 24.61 -47.33 -29.14
C ILE A 651 25.11 -45.89 -29.33
N LEU A 652 24.24 -44.88 -29.48
CA LEU A 652 24.66 -43.47 -29.59
C LEU A 652 25.20 -42.93 -28.25
N SER A 653 24.60 -43.29 -27.11
CA SER A 653 25.06 -42.88 -25.78
C SER A 653 26.36 -43.59 -25.41
N ILE A 654 26.55 -44.86 -25.82
CA ILE A 654 27.80 -45.61 -25.72
C ILE A 654 28.85 -45.01 -26.67
N SER A 655 28.53 -44.69 -27.93
CA SER A 655 29.49 -44.04 -28.85
C SER A 655 29.88 -42.62 -28.38
N LEU A 656 28.93 -41.84 -27.84
CA LEU A 656 29.17 -40.51 -27.27
C LEU A 656 29.86 -40.56 -25.88
N SER A 657 29.82 -41.69 -25.16
CA SER A 657 30.46 -41.88 -23.84
C SER A 657 31.79 -42.64 -23.89
N VAL A 658 31.98 -43.53 -24.87
CA VAL A 658 33.27 -44.20 -25.15
C VAL A 658 34.32 -43.18 -25.57
N GLN A 659 33.92 -42.11 -26.26
CA GLN A 659 34.80 -40.97 -26.58
C GLN A 659 35.16 -40.13 -25.34
N TYR A 660 34.31 -40.12 -24.31
CA TYR A 660 34.60 -39.46 -23.03
C TYR A 660 35.57 -40.29 -22.16
N ASN A 661 35.57 -41.63 -22.31
CA ASN A 661 36.43 -42.53 -21.55
C ASN A 661 37.83 -42.69 -22.14
N LEU A 662 38.03 -42.46 -23.44
CA LEU A 662 39.38 -42.45 -24.05
C LEU A 662 40.21 -41.21 -23.68
N ASP A 663 39.57 -40.09 -23.33
CA ASP A 663 40.24 -38.87 -22.85
C ASP A 663 40.33 -38.77 -21.31
N SER A 664 39.85 -39.79 -20.59
CA SER A 664 39.71 -39.78 -19.12
C SER A 664 41.00 -40.03 -18.32
N SER A 665 42.18 -39.90 -18.93
CA SER A 665 43.46 -40.02 -18.21
C SER A 665 43.96 -38.74 -17.52
N ILE A 666 43.15 -37.67 -17.40
CA ILE A 666 43.56 -36.47 -16.62
C ILE A 666 42.34 -35.90 -15.88
N LEU A 667 42.06 -36.49 -14.72
CA LEU A 667 41.07 -36.03 -13.75
C LEU A 667 41.77 -35.14 -12.73
N ILE A 668 41.33 -33.88 -12.62
CA ILE A 668 41.22 -33.00 -11.42
C ILE A 668 40.98 -31.57 -11.95
N ILE A 669 39.78 -31.02 -11.81
CA ILE A 669 39.55 -29.57 -11.91
C ILE A 669 38.64 -29.12 -10.76
N HIS A 670 39.28 -28.80 -9.63
CA HIS A 670 38.91 -27.66 -8.81
C HIS A 670 39.94 -26.56 -9.10
N SER A 671 39.67 -25.66 -10.05
CA SER A 671 40.54 -24.51 -10.36
C SER A 671 39.78 -23.42 -11.12
N PRO A 672 40.10 -22.12 -10.95
CA PRO A 672 39.45 -21.02 -11.65
C PRO A 672 39.63 -21.11 -13.18
N ALA A 673 38.69 -20.52 -13.93
CA ALA A 673 38.62 -20.56 -15.38
C ALA A 673 39.88 -19.98 -16.05
N THR A 674 40.73 -20.84 -16.60
CA THR A 674 41.82 -20.50 -17.54
C THR A 674 41.33 -20.57 -18.99
N GLU A 675 41.86 -19.75 -19.90
CA GLU A 675 41.53 -19.69 -21.34
C GLU A 675 41.46 -21.08 -22.02
N ARG A 676 42.38 -22.01 -21.68
CA ARG A 676 42.40 -23.38 -22.23
C ARG A 676 41.15 -24.22 -21.90
N ASN A 677 40.48 -23.96 -20.79
CA ASN A 677 39.24 -24.67 -20.42
C ASN A 677 38.05 -24.15 -21.23
N ILE A 678 38.08 -22.87 -21.63
CA ILE A 678 37.02 -22.25 -22.45
C ILE A 678 37.10 -22.78 -23.88
N ASP A 679 38.30 -22.83 -24.47
CA ASP A 679 38.50 -23.37 -25.83
C ASP A 679 38.11 -24.85 -25.93
N ARG A 680 38.46 -25.68 -24.94
CA ARG A 680 38.04 -27.09 -24.88
C ARG A 680 36.52 -27.23 -24.79
N ASN A 681 35.86 -26.37 -24.02
CA ASN A 681 34.39 -26.37 -23.90
C ASN A 681 33.70 -25.89 -25.19
N ILE A 682 34.26 -24.91 -25.90
CA ILE A 682 33.76 -24.45 -27.21
C ILE A 682 33.83 -25.59 -28.23
N GLN A 683 35.00 -26.24 -28.35
CA GLN A 683 35.19 -27.36 -29.29
C GLN A 683 34.30 -28.56 -28.96
N TYR A 684 34.06 -28.81 -27.67
CA TYR A 684 33.13 -29.84 -27.22
C TYR A 684 31.68 -29.58 -27.63
N VAL A 685 31.18 -28.34 -27.48
CA VAL A 685 29.82 -27.98 -27.91
C VAL A 685 29.68 -28.05 -29.44
N LEU A 686 30.68 -27.55 -30.17
CA LEU A 686 30.73 -27.55 -31.63
C LEU A 686 30.71 -28.97 -32.22
N SER A 687 31.61 -29.84 -31.75
CA SER A 687 31.73 -31.22 -32.24
C SER A 687 30.47 -32.04 -31.99
N ARG A 688 29.87 -31.91 -30.80
CA ARG A 688 28.63 -32.62 -30.46
C ARG A 688 27.42 -32.12 -31.23
N ALA A 689 27.32 -30.80 -31.47
CA ALA A 689 26.26 -30.25 -32.30
C ALA A 689 26.33 -30.77 -33.75
N LYS A 690 27.54 -30.78 -34.34
CA LYS A 690 27.81 -31.33 -35.68
C LYS A 690 27.43 -32.82 -35.76
N MET A 691 27.94 -33.63 -34.82
CA MET A 691 27.67 -35.06 -34.80
C MET A 691 26.18 -35.36 -34.65
N LEU A 692 25.50 -34.63 -33.77
CA LEU A 692 24.06 -34.79 -33.56
C LEU A 692 23.25 -34.40 -34.81
N ALA A 693 23.63 -33.32 -35.50
CA ALA A 693 22.94 -32.88 -36.71
C ALA A 693 23.02 -33.91 -37.83
N VAL A 694 24.22 -34.45 -38.08
CA VAL A 694 24.45 -35.53 -39.06
C VAL A 694 23.65 -36.77 -38.68
N PHE A 695 23.65 -37.14 -37.40
CA PHE A 695 22.85 -38.27 -36.90
C PHE A 695 21.36 -38.06 -37.17
N VAL A 696 20.80 -36.92 -36.77
CA VAL A 696 19.37 -36.59 -36.96
C VAL A 696 18.99 -36.63 -38.44
N ALA A 697 19.79 -36.02 -39.32
CA ALA A 697 19.54 -36.04 -40.75
C ALA A 697 19.52 -37.48 -41.29
N ARG A 698 20.50 -38.33 -40.93
CA ARG A 698 20.55 -39.75 -41.33
C ARG A 698 19.35 -40.56 -40.85
N GLN A 699 18.86 -40.30 -39.63
CA GLN A 699 17.68 -41.00 -39.10
C GLN A 699 16.37 -40.59 -39.80
N MET A 700 16.36 -39.46 -40.53
CA MET A 700 15.17 -38.85 -41.15
C MET A 700 15.34 -38.63 -42.67
N SER A 701 15.74 -39.68 -43.39
CA SER A 701 15.96 -39.75 -44.86
C SER A 701 17.22 -39.11 -45.44
N GLY A 702 18.11 -38.54 -44.64
CA GLY A 702 19.37 -37.95 -45.14
C GLY A 702 19.19 -36.63 -45.91
N VAL A 703 20.23 -36.18 -46.61
CA VAL A 703 20.18 -34.96 -47.46
C VAL A 703 19.75 -35.36 -48.86
N ASP A 704 18.94 -34.52 -49.51
CA ASP A 704 18.52 -34.75 -50.89
C ASP A 704 19.67 -34.45 -51.86
N SER A 705 20.28 -35.51 -52.41
CA SER A 705 21.45 -35.41 -53.29
C SER A 705 21.17 -34.77 -54.66
N ALA A 706 19.90 -34.51 -54.99
CA ALA A 706 19.47 -34.01 -56.30
C ALA A 706 19.04 -32.53 -56.32
N GLY A 707 19.04 -31.83 -55.18
CA GLY A 707 18.65 -30.41 -55.10
C GLY A 707 17.16 -30.10 -55.37
N ILE A 708 16.34 -31.12 -55.62
CA ILE A 708 14.89 -31.03 -55.86
C ILE A 708 14.19 -31.48 -54.57
N ARG A 709 13.52 -30.58 -53.84
CA ARG A 709 12.89 -30.85 -52.52
C ARG A 709 11.73 -31.85 -52.61
N TYR A 710 12.01 -33.15 -52.74
CA TYR A 710 10.98 -34.20 -52.75
C TYR A 710 10.63 -34.69 -51.34
N ILE A 711 11.44 -34.31 -50.34
CA ILE A 711 11.28 -34.68 -48.92
C ILE A 711 9.89 -34.35 -48.38
N ASP A 712 9.30 -33.20 -48.74
CA ASP A 712 7.98 -32.82 -48.23
C ASP A 712 6.86 -33.73 -48.75
N GLN A 713 6.93 -34.16 -50.02
CA GLN A 713 5.98 -35.12 -50.59
C GLN A 713 6.18 -36.53 -50.00
N GLN A 714 7.43 -36.97 -49.83
CA GLN A 714 7.75 -38.24 -49.16
C GLN A 714 7.26 -38.26 -47.72
N LEU A 715 7.44 -37.14 -47.01
CA LEU A 715 6.97 -36.97 -45.66
C LEU A 715 5.44 -37.04 -45.60
N GLU A 716 4.73 -36.39 -46.51
CA GLU A 716 3.27 -36.44 -46.52
C GLU A 716 2.75 -37.88 -46.73
N VAL A 717 3.36 -38.64 -47.65
CA VAL A 717 3.02 -40.05 -47.89
C VAL A 717 3.34 -40.91 -46.67
N HIS A 718 4.53 -40.75 -46.08
CA HIS A 718 4.98 -41.45 -44.88
C HIS A 718 4.04 -41.22 -43.69
N LEU A 719 3.64 -39.96 -43.48
CA LEU A 719 2.70 -39.59 -42.42
C LEU A 719 1.30 -40.18 -42.66
N LYS A 720 0.79 -40.17 -43.88
CA LYS A 720 -0.50 -40.81 -44.22
C LYS A 720 -0.48 -42.31 -43.92
N GLN A 721 0.62 -42.99 -44.23
CA GLN A 721 0.79 -44.41 -43.92
C GLN A 721 0.79 -44.67 -42.41
N ILE A 722 1.59 -43.92 -41.64
CA ILE A 722 1.64 -44.09 -40.18
C ILE A 722 0.29 -43.79 -39.53
N LYS A 723 -0.37 -42.69 -39.92
CA LYS A 723 -1.69 -42.32 -39.39
C LYS A 723 -2.72 -43.43 -39.63
N LYS A 724 -2.69 -44.04 -40.82
CA LYS A 724 -3.55 -45.18 -41.16
C LYS A 724 -3.24 -46.41 -40.30
N CYS A 725 -1.96 -46.69 -40.02
CA CYS A 725 -1.55 -47.82 -39.19
C CYS A 725 -1.85 -47.63 -37.69
N LEU A 726 -1.79 -46.39 -37.18
CA LEU A 726 -2.01 -46.10 -35.77
C LEU A 726 -3.45 -45.72 -35.42
N GLU A 727 -4.29 -45.45 -36.42
CA GLU A 727 -5.65 -44.92 -36.25
C GLU A 727 -5.70 -43.63 -35.40
N THR A 728 -4.60 -42.86 -35.39
CA THR A 728 -4.49 -41.58 -34.68
C THR A 728 -3.66 -40.58 -35.46
N ASN A 729 -3.94 -39.29 -35.23
CA ASN A 729 -3.12 -38.18 -35.72
C ASN A 729 -1.88 -37.91 -34.86
N MET A 730 -1.74 -38.60 -33.73
CA MET A 730 -0.60 -38.51 -32.81
C MET A 730 0.50 -39.49 -33.23
N ILE A 731 1.58 -38.98 -33.80
CA ILE A 731 2.66 -39.83 -34.33
C ILE A 731 3.85 -39.80 -33.37
N PRO A 732 4.27 -40.94 -32.81
CA PRO A 732 5.48 -41.03 -32.01
C PRO A 732 6.71 -40.70 -32.87
N LEU A 733 7.58 -39.82 -32.38
CA LEU A 733 8.76 -39.36 -33.15
C LEU A 733 9.66 -40.52 -33.61
N GLY A 734 9.77 -41.59 -32.81
CA GLY A 734 10.58 -42.77 -33.12
C GLY A 734 10.09 -43.62 -34.30
N GLN A 735 8.85 -43.41 -34.77
CA GLN A 735 8.29 -44.08 -35.95
C GLN A 735 8.50 -43.27 -37.24
N LEU A 736 8.94 -42.02 -37.13
CA LEU A 736 9.31 -41.24 -38.31
C LEU A 736 10.62 -41.77 -38.89
N ARG A 737 10.65 -41.86 -40.22
CA ARG A 737 11.80 -42.26 -41.04
C ARG A 737 12.12 -41.21 -42.09
N VAL A 738 11.12 -40.41 -42.45
CA VAL A 738 11.23 -39.18 -43.23
C VAL A 738 10.90 -38.01 -42.30
N GLY A 739 11.66 -36.92 -42.38
CA GLY A 739 11.42 -35.71 -41.61
C GLY A 739 11.92 -34.47 -42.34
N SER A 740 11.15 -33.39 -42.26
CA SER A 740 11.48 -32.06 -42.82
C SER A 740 11.92 -31.14 -41.67
N TYR A 741 11.86 -29.83 -41.88
CA TYR A 741 12.26 -28.78 -40.92
C TYR A 741 11.79 -29.04 -39.48
N LEU A 742 10.48 -29.26 -39.29
CA LEU A 742 9.89 -29.46 -37.97
C LEU A 742 10.35 -30.75 -37.30
N GLU A 743 10.25 -31.88 -37.99
CA GLU A 743 10.53 -33.20 -37.42
C GLU A 743 12.01 -33.34 -37.04
N ARG A 744 12.93 -32.86 -37.89
CA ARG A 744 14.38 -32.89 -37.63
C ARG A 744 14.77 -32.00 -36.48
N ALA A 745 14.28 -30.75 -36.46
CA ALA A 745 14.57 -29.83 -35.36
C ALA A 745 14.01 -30.36 -34.02
N MET A 746 12.81 -30.94 -34.02
CA MET A 746 12.22 -31.55 -32.82
C MET A 746 13.07 -32.73 -32.30
N LEU A 747 13.53 -33.63 -33.18
CA LEU A 747 14.40 -34.74 -32.79
C LEU A 747 15.76 -34.26 -32.25
N PHE A 748 16.34 -33.25 -32.92
CA PHE A 748 17.58 -32.64 -32.46
C PHE A 748 17.42 -32.06 -31.05
N LYS A 749 16.39 -31.24 -30.80
CA LYS A 749 16.13 -30.66 -29.46
C LYS A 749 15.96 -31.74 -28.40
N ALA A 750 15.18 -32.78 -28.70
CA ALA A 750 14.91 -33.89 -27.78
C ALA A 750 16.20 -34.60 -27.33
N ILE A 751 17.13 -34.84 -28.25
CA ILE A 751 18.41 -35.48 -27.94
C ILE A 751 19.37 -34.48 -27.30
N ALA A 752 19.45 -33.26 -27.82
CA ALA A 752 20.29 -32.18 -27.32
C ALA A 752 20.05 -31.91 -25.82
N ASP A 753 18.79 -31.88 -25.38
CA ASP A 753 18.44 -31.70 -23.96
C ASP A 753 18.96 -32.83 -23.06
N ARG A 754 19.04 -34.07 -23.58
CA ARG A 754 19.56 -35.24 -22.83
C ARG A 754 21.06 -35.23 -22.67
N ILE A 755 21.76 -34.65 -23.63
CA ILE A 755 23.22 -34.49 -23.60
C ILE A 755 23.64 -33.09 -23.15
N CYS A 756 22.68 -32.29 -22.65
CA CYS A 756 22.87 -30.95 -22.11
C CYS A 756 23.51 -29.95 -23.09
N LEU A 757 23.17 -30.03 -24.38
CA LEU A 757 23.56 -29.01 -25.36
C LEU A 757 22.67 -27.75 -25.22
N PRO A 758 23.25 -26.54 -25.18
CA PRO A 758 22.51 -25.30 -24.96
C PRO A 758 21.79 -24.84 -26.23
N THR A 759 20.65 -25.47 -26.53
CA THR A 759 19.92 -25.28 -27.78
C THR A 759 18.53 -24.70 -27.55
N ALA A 760 18.11 -23.78 -28.41
CA ALA A 760 16.73 -23.32 -28.51
C ALA A 760 16.08 -23.95 -29.74
N PHE A 761 14.78 -24.25 -29.64
CA PHE A 761 13.98 -24.77 -30.74
C PHE A 761 12.98 -23.72 -31.18
N VAL A 762 12.99 -23.37 -32.46
CA VAL A 762 12.25 -22.22 -33.00
C VAL A 762 11.40 -22.65 -34.18
N ARG A 763 10.18 -22.13 -34.22
CA ARG A 763 9.25 -22.25 -35.33
C ARG A 763 9.15 -20.91 -36.05
N GLY A 764 9.42 -20.91 -37.34
CA GLY A 764 9.18 -19.79 -38.23
C GLY A 764 7.87 -19.93 -38.98
N GLU A 765 7.79 -19.19 -40.08
CA GLU A 765 6.63 -19.18 -40.97
C GLU A 765 6.61 -20.41 -41.88
N TYR A 766 5.45 -20.69 -42.48
CA TYR A 766 5.25 -21.74 -43.49
C TYR A 766 5.72 -23.16 -43.11
N GLY A 767 5.74 -23.48 -41.81
CA GLY A 767 6.13 -24.80 -41.31
C GLY A 767 7.64 -25.02 -41.19
N VAL A 768 8.45 -23.99 -41.42
CA VAL A 768 9.90 -24.01 -41.17
C VAL A 768 10.16 -23.97 -39.67
N SER A 769 11.11 -24.77 -39.20
CA SER A 769 11.57 -24.79 -37.81
C SER A 769 13.05 -25.15 -37.78
N TRP A 770 13.77 -24.60 -36.80
CA TRP A 770 15.22 -24.78 -36.70
C TRP A 770 15.69 -24.83 -35.25
N ILE A 771 16.97 -25.19 -35.09
CA ILE A 771 17.68 -25.18 -33.82
C ILE A 771 18.65 -24.02 -33.81
N GLU A 772 18.57 -23.20 -32.78
CA GLU A 772 19.63 -22.25 -32.45
C GLU A 772 20.49 -22.84 -31.34
N ILE A 773 21.81 -22.67 -31.41
CA ILE A 773 22.75 -23.13 -30.40
C ILE A 773 23.53 -21.95 -29.83
N ALA A 774 23.78 -21.97 -28.53
CA ALA A 774 24.62 -21.00 -27.85
C ALA A 774 26.04 -21.54 -27.68
N ILE A 775 26.99 -20.95 -28.39
CA ILE A 775 28.42 -21.25 -28.31
C ILE A 775 29.11 -20.08 -27.61
N PRO A 776 29.87 -20.30 -26.52
CA PRO A 776 30.57 -19.21 -25.82
C PRO A 776 31.48 -18.44 -26.79
N GLN A 777 31.44 -17.11 -26.77
CA GLN A 777 32.35 -16.24 -27.52
C GLN A 777 33.24 -15.49 -26.51
N MET A 778 34.54 -15.36 -26.83
CA MET A 778 35.44 -14.45 -26.12
C MET A 778 35.10 -13.00 -26.56
N GLU A 779 34.72 -12.12 -25.63
CA GLU A 779 34.67 -10.69 -25.92
C GLU A 779 36.10 -10.15 -26.04
N ASN A 780 36.67 -10.19 -27.24
CA ASN A 780 37.84 -9.36 -27.55
C ASN A 780 37.32 -7.99 -27.97
N SER A 781 37.61 -6.99 -27.13
CA SER A 781 37.45 -5.59 -27.46
C SER A 781 38.20 -5.25 -28.75
N ASN A 782 37.46 -4.70 -29.70
CA ASN A 782 37.88 -3.95 -30.89
C ASN A 782 38.53 -4.71 -32.06
N GLU A 783 38.10 -4.25 -33.23
CA GLU A 783 38.60 -4.48 -34.59
C GLU A 783 38.06 -5.71 -35.33
N GLY A 784 37.35 -5.41 -36.41
CA GLY A 784 36.88 -6.38 -37.37
C GLY A 784 38.01 -6.93 -38.24
N GLY A 785 37.72 -8.09 -38.83
CA GLY A 785 38.57 -8.76 -39.80
C GLY A 785 39.19 -10.04 -39.23
N LEU A 786 39.10 -11.10 -40.03
CA LEU A 786 39.80 -12.38 -39.87
C LEU A 786 39.12 -13.46 -38.98
N PHE A 787 38.01 -14.00 -39.48
CA PHE A 787 37.71 -15.43 -39.35
C PHE A 787 37.82 -16.07 -40.74
N ASP A 788 39.02 -16.00 -41.31
CA ASP A 788 39.46 -16.87 -42.40
C ASP A 788 40.84 -17.40 -42.00
N ALA A 789 41.08 -18.68 -42.28
CA ALA A 789 42.26 -19.46 -41.93
C ALA A 789 42.34 -19.96 -40.47
N ARG A 790 41.69 -21.10 -40.21
CA ARG A 790 42.24 -22.27 -39.50
C ARG A 790 41.22 -23.40 -39.54
N VAL A 791 40.97 -23.90 -40.74
CA VAL A 791 40.47 -25.26 -40.97
C VAL A 791 41.56 -25.93 -41.80
N ASP A 792 42.72 -26.19 -41.19
CA ASP A 792 43.76 -26.99 -41.83
C ASP A 792 43.47 -28.47 -41.56
N GLU A 793 43.07 -29.13 -42.65
CA GLU A 793 43.63 -30.40 -43.13
C GLU A 793 44.04 -31.40 -42.03
N ASN A 794 43.09 -32.16 -41.50
CA ASN A 794 43.32 -33.53 -40.98
C ASN A 794 42.03 -34.35 -40.75
N ASN A 795 40.88 -33.94 -41.28
CA ASN A 795 39.60 -34.58 -40.98
C ASN A 795 39.19 -35.73 -41.93
N GLU A 796 39.81 -35.87 -43.10
CA GLU A 796 39.43 -36.92 -44.07
C GLU A 796 39.80 -38.34 -43.59
N ASP A 797 40.85 -38.50 -42.78
CA ASP A 797 41.26 -39.81 -42.26
C ASP A 797 40.46 -40.23 -41.01
N TYR A 798 39.91 -39.24 -40.29
CA TYR A 798 39.06 -39.44 -39.12
C TYR A 798 37.63 -39.83 -39.51
N GLU A 799 37.06 -39.24 -40.56
CA GLU A 799 35.73 -39.61 -41.09
C GLU A 799 35.72 -41.03 -41.71
N LYS A 800 36.82 -41.45 -42.37
CA LYS A 800 36.96 -42.81 -42.93
C LYS A 800 37.06 -43.90 -41.86
N ARG A 801 37.74 -43.64 -40.73
CA ARG A 801 37.82 -44.59 -39.60
C ARG A 801 36.47 -44.86 -38.96
N ILE A 802 35.67 -43.81 -38.74
CA ILE A 802 34.33 -43.92 -38.11
C ILE A 802 33.32 -44.63 -39.04
N MET A 803 33.39 -44.39 -40.34
CA MET A 803 32.53 -45.09 -41.32
C MET A 803 32.79 -46.60 -41.35
N THR A 804 34.02 -47.04 -41.08
CA THR A 804 34.42 -48.46 -41.14
C THR A 804 33.99 -49.24 -39.89
N GLU A 805 34.01 -48.61 -38.70
CA GLU A 805 33.54 -49.24 -37.46
C GLU A 805 32.00 -49.39 -37.35
N LEU A 806 31.25 -48.50 -38.01
CA LEU A 806 29.77 -48.56 -38.05
C LEU A 806 29.22 -49.60 -39.05
N LEU A 807 29.97 -49.94 -40.10
CA LEU A 807 29.59 -50.96 -41.09
C LEU A 807 29.92 -52.40 -40.65
N GLY A 808 30.85 -52.59 -39.70
CA GLY A 808 31.34 -53.91 -39.29
C GLY A 808 30.47 -54.69 -38.29
N LYS A 809 29.42 -54.09 -37.72
CA LYS A 809 28.58 -54.71 -36.67
C LYS A 809 27.11 -54.91 -37.03
N SER A 810 26.72 -54.64 -38.28
CA SER A 810 25.33 -54.81 -38.72
C SER A 810 25.00 -56.21 -39.25
N ASN A 811 25.96 -57.12 -39.38
CA ASN A 811 25.72 -58.47 -39.89
C ASN A 811 26.16 -59.54 -38.88
N VAL A 812 25.24 -60.46 -38.61
CA VAL A 812 25.31 -61.65 -37.74
C VAL A 812 25.01 -61.38 -36.26
N PHE A 813 23.76 -61.63 -35.85
CA PHE A 813 23.45 -62.45 -34.66
C PHE A 813 21.99 -62.92 -34.76
N THR A 814 21.83 -64.22 -35.02
CA THR A 814 20.57 -64.96 -34.92
C THR A 814 20.15 -65.10 -33.46
N TYR A 815 18.86 -64.89 -33.21
CA TYR A 815 18.17 -65.07 -31.94
C TYR A 815 18.34 -66.49 -31.36
N GLN A 816 18.78 -66.58 -30.11
CA GLN A 816 18.33 -67.62 -29.17
C GLN A 816 17.91 -66.93 -27.86
N ASN A 817 16.65 -67.19 -27.49
CA ASN A 817 16.02 -66.75 -26.25
C ASN A 817 16.60 -67.52 -25.06
N GLU A 818 17.21 -66.85 -24.09
CA GLU A 818 17.14 -67.29 -22.69
C GLU A 818 16.92 -66.10 -21.76
N HIS A 819 15.95 -66.30 -20.87
CA HIS A 819 15.49 -65.37 -19.85
C HIS A 819 16.49 -65.32 -18.69
N GLU A 820 17.13 -64.16 -18.44
CA GLU A 820 17.56 -63.80 -17.09
C GLU A 820 17.21 -62.34 -16.77
N LYS A 821 16.46 -62.19 -15.67
CA LYS A 821 16.02 -60.94 -15.08
C LYS A 821 17.15 -60.35 -14.25
N GLU A 822 17.81 -59.29 -14.74
CA GLU A 822 18.57 -58.39 -13.87
C GLU A 822 17.87 -57.03 -13.73
N LYS A 823 17.37 -56.79 -12.52
CA LYS A 823 16.92 -55.48 -12.04
C LYS A 823 18.14 -54.57 -11.87
N ILE A 824 18.36 -53.65 -12.80
CA ILE A 824 19.25 -52.51 -12.58
C ILE A 824 18.41 -51.36 -12.03
N SER A 825 18.60 -51.08 -10.75
CA SER A 825 18.09 -49.91 -10.03
C SER A 825 18.64 -48.61 -10.61
N LEU A 826 17.78 -47.81 -11.25
CA LEU A 826 18.07 -46.44 -11.67
C LEU A 826 17.99 -45.49 -10.46
N SER A 827 18.98 -45.55 -9.58
CA SER A 827 19.21 -44.56 -8.53
C SER A 827 20.70 -44.24 -8.47
N ARG A 828 21.19 -43.44 -9.43
CA ARG A 828 22.41 -42.67 -9.26
C ARG A 828 22.15 -41.25 -9.72
N ASN A 829 22.24 -40.34 -8.75
CA ASN A 829 22.25 -38.90 -8.92
C ASN A 829 23.31 -38.53 -9.97
N TYR A 830 22.87 -38.12 -11.15
CA TYR A 830 23.72 -37.43 -12.10
C TYR A 830 24.02 -36.05 -11.50
N GLN A 831 25.14 -35.93 -10.78
CA GLN A 831 25.75 -34.63 -10.49
C GLN A 831 26.05 -33.97 -11.84
N SER A 832 25.30 -32.90 -12.11
CA SER A 832 25.34 -32.15 -13.35
C SER A 832 26.53 -31.19 -13.34
N THR A 833 27.42 -31.33 -14.33
CA THR A 833 28.27 -30.21 -14.79
C THR A 833 27.35 -29.18 -15.45
N ILE A 834 26.78 -28.28 -14.63
CA ILE A 834 25.86 -27.23 -15.07
C ILE A 834 26.69 -26.08 -15.66
N TYR A 835 26.63 -25.89 -16.98
CA TYR A 835 27.04 -24.64 -17.61
C TYR A 835 26.18 -23.48 -17.06
N PRO A 836 26.74 -22.29 -16.77
CA PRO A 836 25.95 -21.11 -16.41
C PRO A 836 25.21 -20.56 -17.65
N THR A 837 24.14 -21.24 -18.04
CA THR A 837 23.31 -20.95 -19.22
C THR A 837 22.57 -19.61 -19.12
N LYS A 838 22.44 -19.01 -17.93
CA LYS A 838 21.74 -17.73 -17.71
C LYS A 838 22.37 -16.53 -18.43
N LEU A 839 23.64 -16.63 -18.84
CA LEU A 839 24.38 -15.57 -19.55
C LEU A 839 24.64 -15.91 -21.03
N MET A 840 24.21 -17.08 -21.50
CA MET A 840 24.48 -17.52 -22.88
C MET A 840 23.31 -17.16 -23.79
N LYS A 841 23.61 -16.52 -24.92
CA LYS A 841 22.64 -16.26 -25.99
C LYS A 841 22.92 -17.18 -27.18
N PRO A 842 21.89 -17.77 -27.81
CA PRO A 842 22.08 -18.47 -29.07
C PRO A 842 22.69 -17.53 -30.11
N ASN A 843 23.70 -18.01 -30.83
CA ASN A 843 24.47 -17.22 -31.81
C ASN A 843 24.61 -17.92 -33.17
N PHE A 844 24.28 -19.20 -33.26
CA PHE A 844 24.27 -19.95 -34.52
C PHE A 844 22.96 -20.72 -34.71
N ILE A 845 22.51 -20.86 -35.96
CA ILE A 845 21.52 -21.82 -36.41
C ILE A 845 22.26 -23.10 -36.81
N VAL A 846 21.79 -24.25 -36.33
CA VAL A 846 22.28 -25.55 -36.77
C VAL A 846 21.53 -25.95 -38.03
N ASP A 847 22.23 -26.04 -39.16
CA ASP A 847 21.66 -26.55 -40.39
C ASP A 847 21.37 -28.05 -40.26
N LEU A 848 20.14 -28.45 -40.56
CA LEU A 848 19.65 -29.83 -40.51
C LEU A 848 19.15 -30.32 -41.87
N MET A 849 19.19 -29.46 -42.91
CA MET A 849 18.58 -29.69 -44.21
C MET A 849 19.62 -29.89 -45.29
N ASP A 850 20.38 -28.83 -45.60
CA ASP A 850 21.24 -28.79 -46.78
C ASP A 850 22.65 -29.30 -46.45
N THR A 851 23.21 -28.81 -45.35
CA THR A 851 24.52 -29.22 -44.83
C THR A 851 24.42 -29.56 -43.34
N PRO A 852 23.94 -30.77 -42.97
CA PRO A 852 23.73 -31.14 -41.57
C PRO A 852 24.97 -30.94 -40.69
N GLY A 853 24.85 -30.09 -39.68
CA GLY A 853 25.90 -29.76 -38.72
C GLY A 853 26.66 -28.47 -39.03
N ASP A 854 26.41 -27.85 -40.19
CA ASP A 854 26.91 -26.51 -40.44
C ASP A 854 26.27 -25.50 -39.48
N LEU A 855 27.06 -24.54 -39.02
CA LEU A 855 26.68 -23.57 -38.00
C LEU A 855 26.60 -22.18 -38.63
N ILE A 856 25.38 -21.75 -38.89
CA ILE A 856 25.09 -20.52 -39.62
C ILE A 856 24.98 -19.37 -38.59
N PRO A 857 25.83 -18.34 -38.64
CA PRO A 857 25.73 -17.21 -37.72
C PRO A 857 24.35 -16.54 -37.79
N ILE A 858 23.71 -16.32 -36.64
CA ILE A 858 22.42 -15.64 -36.57
C ILE A 858 22.59 -14.19 -37.06
N GLY A 859 21.77 -13.77 -38.02
CA GLY A 859 21.86 -12.45 -38.66
C GLY A 859 22.65 -12.43 -39.96
N SER A 860 23.31 -13.54 -40.33
CA SER A 860 23.97 -13.68 -41.64
C SER A 860 22.95 -13.73 -42.79
N PRO A 861 23.33 -13.39 -44.03
CA PRO A 861 22.47 -13.56 -45.21
C PRO A 861 21.93 -14.99 -45.35
N ARG A 862 22.73 -15.99 -44.97
CA ARG A 862 22.35 -17.41 -45.02
C ARG A 862 21.33 -17.79 -43.95
N SER A 863 21.34 -17.15 -42.78
CA SER A 863 20.29 -17.36 -41.77
C SER A 863 18.91 -16.88 -42.22
N LYS A 864 18.83 -15.98 -43.22
CA LYS A 864 17.55 -15.49 -43.76
C LYS A 864 16.72 -16.60 -44.42
N ILE A 865 17.37 -17.66 -44.89
CA ILE A 865 16.70 -18.86 -45.42
C ILE A 865 15.81 -19.50 -44.35
N TYR A 866 16.19 -19.40 -43.08
CA TYR A 866 15.38 -19.92 -41.97
C TYR A 866 14.37 -18.90 -41.45
N THR A 867 14.66 -17.59 -41.56
CA THR A 867 13.87 -16.54 -40.91
C THR A 867 12.95 -15.73 -41.84
N ILE A 868 13.11 -15.73 -43.16
CA ILE A 868 12.37 -14.88 -44.12
C ILE A 868 11.98 -15.65 -45.41
N LEU A 869 11.71 -16.95 -45.37
CA LEU A 869 11.14 -17.58 -46.57
C LEU A 869 9.67 -17.20 -46.70
N TYR A 870 9.43 -16.24 -47.61
CA TYR A 870 8.16 -15.67 -48.07
C TYR A 870 7.08 -16.69 -48.40
#